data_AF-A0A9D7QYZ3-F1
#
_entry.id   AF-A0A9D7QYZ3-F1
#
_cell.length_a   1.000
_cell.length_b   1.000
_cell.length_c   1.000
_cell.angle_alpha   90.00
_cell.angle_beta   90.00
_cell.angle_gamma   90.00
#
_symmetry.space_group_name_H-M   'P 1'
#
loop_
_entity.id
_entity.type
_entity.pdbx_description
1 polymer ?
#
loop_
_entity_poly.entity_id
_entity_poly.type
_entity_poly.pdbx_seq_one_letter_code
_entity_poly.pdbx_strand_id
1 'polypeptide(L)'
;MLRSPLSTAIAFLIAVLTVDASARLDTVRLDNGTAGSANSVRAQWEESVILSPERPCHVKKILVYYGAGTGSDEIRITGDASEGTIPPSQYCFSYNTLVAQTVNVTRTGWVEVDVSAHGLVIGGYDRIVVQHLLRTGGPVWAQDNNGMTAVTSFLYDPISPNPNFYNIPGIYYRATGDYMVRLVVEDVHEFRPAPQFSDVSAEMGLTNTDGSAIRSDQATVVDWDNDGFDDVCLGAFYFHNDSGVRFTRVTLPMAGGPTSWGDVDNDGDMDCFVAAGNLSDQLWRNDGNGVFVDVTSASFVTNDAPTVTALWFDMDHDGDLDLFLANGRREVNGQETYFQDKLLRNNGAMQFSDVTTSSQLALGEPSPFYDTWGASLCDFNSDGWTDIFVATYRLAPDRLYRNNMNGTFTEVSQQTGAIGIATTQPQYFGHGMGSDWADIDNDGDLDLAVGNLGHPDSRAQYSNPSLILRNTGSNASPSFTNWYGTDAQGILRWHGVKFREMNAGMCFGDLDHDGSSDLWHGQISYEAFGAGANRPAHLYYGSTTPNTPFVDRAWEQGLFIHGAWTAVRFDVDRDGDLDLLCASGTENIKLFRNDVAKLGNSITLRLRDASASSHRDAYGAHATIYAGGKQYHRWMPGTVSGGRMSQMSQDLHVGIGRSTIDSVVVVWPNGSRTSYTTATENGAWIVAKNGSVSPLTQPRALQLAPATGSIDHASPVILQWTGPRGSIYDVVIGLKPDFNQPLRDVMGAASDTIIFNNGTPGTTYFWRVRLSGQKWSPTWNFTIGRPAALPVQLETPAHQAINVPTIAPLVWHKATYAGSLSLPLTYTVELASDPNFSENLQRLVGVVDTTVTATGIGTASVQYWRVRADNQWQNGIWSNVRKFTTYDVPGSIELVFPANNATNVTTRPRFTWNRNAFVDRGYEVEVDTVETFATAVKRKAGDTSLAITPPLKRSKTYYWHVRGTNTAGSGEFSSTYTFNTASTTSVDEGAMEINTTIQTIELYDVLGRLITSGSIEDRPEMLGRSHGLVLCVERSASGSVIRSYTTFR
;
A
#
# COMPACT_ATOMS: atom_id res chain seq x y z
N MET A 1 -56.23 4.58 -3.53
CA MET A 1 -56.46 5.65 -2.53
C MET A 1 -56.40 5.03 -1.14
N LEU A 2 -55.73 5.71 -0.20
CA LEU A 2 -55.36 5.31 1.17
C LEU A 2 -54.11 4.40 1.31
N ARG A 3 -52.93 5.00 1.12
CA ARG A 3 -51.70 4.71 1.89
C ARG A 3 -51.09 6.05 2.35
N SER A 4 -50.65 6.06 3.60
CA SER A 4 -50.33 7.18 4.49
C SER A 4 -49.09 8.01 4.11
N PRO A 5 -48.93 9.24 4.63
CA PRO A 5 -47.78 10.09 4.37
C PRO A 5 -46.62 9.69 5.29
N LEU A 6 -45.86 8.65 4.92
CA LEU A 6 -44.57 8.33 5.56
C LEU A 6 -43.37 8.57 4.62
N SER A 7 -43.61 8.79 3.33
CA SER A 7 -42.57 8.97 2.31
C SER A 7 -41.93 10.36 2.31
N THR A 8 -42.58 11.36 2.91
CA THR A 8 -42.07 12.75 2.92
C THR A 8 -41.23 13.09 4.15
N ALA A 9 -41.28 12.26 5.21
CA ALA A 9 -40.48 12.45 6.42
C ALA A 9 -39.07 11.83 6.31
N ILE A 10 -38.87 10.83 5.45
CA ILE A 10 -37.58 10.16 5.24
C ILE A 10 -36.63 11.01 4.38
N ALA A 11 -37.16 11.82 3.46
CA ALA A 11 -36.37 12.74 2.65
C ALA A 11 -35.90 13.99 3.43
N PHE A 12 -36.53 14.34 4.56
CA PHE A 12 -36.17 15.51 5.37
C PHE A 12 -35.25 15.18 6.56
N LEU A 13 -35.05 13.89 6.89
CA LEU A 13 -34.12 13.45 7.94
C LEU A 13 -32.71 13.11 7.42
N ILE A 14 -32.54 12.99 6.09
CA ILE A 14 -31.22 12.76 5.46
C ILE A 14 -30.47 14.08 5.21
N ALA A 15 -31.12 15.25 5.39
CA ALA A 15 -30.53 16.56 5.13
C ALA A 15 -30.18 17.38 6.40
N VAL A 16 -30.39 16.86 7.61
CA VAL A 16 -30.07 17.58 8.84
C VAL A 16 -29.47 16.62 9.86
N LEU A 17 -28.18 16.32 9.70
CA LEU A 17 -27.23 15.95 10.76
C LEU A 17 -25.79 15.91 10.20
N THR A 18 -25.43 16.84 9.31
CA THR A 18 -24.03 17.26 9.21
C THR A 18 -23.81 18.28 10.32
N VAL A 19 -23.55 17.80 11.53
CA VAL A 19 -22.76 18.63 12.44
C VAL A 19 -21.45 18.82 11.70
N ASP A 20 -21.14 20.05 11.28
CA ASP A 20 -19.84 20.41 10.74
C ASP A 20 -18.79 19.91 11.74
N ALA A 21 -18.22 18.74 11.47
CA ALA A 21 -16.99 18.31 12.09
C ALA A 21 -16.02 19.43 11.73
N SER A 22 -15.59 20.22 12.71
CA SER A 22 -14.56 21.24 12.46
C SER A 22 -13.37 20.52 11.85
N ALA A 23 -13.18 20.69 10.55
CA ALA A 23 -12.26 19.88 9.79
C ALA A 23 -10.86 20.10 10.34
N ARG A 24 -10.28 19.05 10.91
CA ARG A 24 -9.00 19.14 11.62
C ARG A 24 -7.91 19.23 10.56
N LEU A 25 -7.28 20.40 10.45
CA LEU A 25 -6.08 20.55 9.65
C LEU A 25 -4.91 19.81 10.32
N ASP A 26 -4.17 19.04 9.54
CA ASP A 26 -2.93 18.39 9.94
C ASP A 26 -1.77 18.90 9.07
N THR A 27 -0.54 18.70 9.53
CA THR A 27 0.67 19.09 8.79
C THR A 27 1.56 17.90 8.52
N VAL A 28 1.66 17.50 7.26
CA VAL A 28 2.57 16.44 6.79
C VAL A 28 3.95 17.05 6.54
N ARG A 29 4.98 16.52 7.20
CA ARG A 29 6.36 17.03 7.13
C ARG A 29 7.38 15.94 7.44
N LEU A 30 8.59 16.09 6.91
CA LEU A 30 9.77 15.29 7.30
C LEU A 30 10.74 16.04 8.21
N ASP A 31 10.53 17.35 8.40
CA ASP A 31 11.46 18.24 9.12
C ASP A 31 11.17 18.36 10.64
N ASN A 32 12.21 18.70 11.41
CA ASN A 32 12.11 18.94 12.86
C ASN A 32 11.73 20.39 13.25
N GLY A 33 11.53 21.27 12.27
CA GLY A 33 11.21 22.68 12.47
C GLY A 33 12.38 23.65 12.50
N THR A 34 13.62 23.18 12.39
CA THR A 34 14.82 24.01 12.46
C THR A 34 15.53 24.05 11.11
N ALA A 35 15.47 25.19 10.41
CA ALA A 35 16.15 25.36 9.14
C ALA A 35 17.69 25.34 9.28
N GLY A 36 18.34 24.51 8.47
CA GLY A 36 19.78 24.42 8.27
C GLY A 36 20.27 25.31 7.11
N SER A 37 21.30 24.85 6.38
CA SER A 37 21.88 25.59 5.24
C SER A 37 21.01 25.53 3.98
N ALA A 38 21.06 26.60 3.18
CA ALA A 38 20.54 26.59 1.81
C ALA A 38 21.58 25.98 0.85
N ASN A 39 21.11 25.36 -0.24
CA ASN A 39 22.00 24.78 -1.25
C ASN A 39 22.76 25.85 -2.04
N SER A 40 23.93 25.47 -2.60
CA SER A 40 24.68 26.34 -3.52
C SER A 40 24.05 26.28 -4.92
N VAL A 41 23.84 27.45 -5.55
CA VAL A 41 23.13 27.59 -6.82
C VAL A 41 23.81 26.78 -7.93
N ARG A 42 23.17 25.67 -8.34
CA ARG A 42 23.54 24.93 -9.55
C ARG A 42 22.38 25.05 -10.53
N ALA A 43 22.60 25.76 -11.64
CA ALA A 43 21.58 25.91 -12.67
C ALA A 43 21.16 24.53 -13.20
N GLN A 44 19.86 24.36 -13.51
CA GLN A 44 19.28 23.11 -14.04
C GLN A 44 19.18 21.95 -13.04
N TRP A 45 19.41 22.20 -11.74
CA TRP A 45 19.11 21.24 -10.67
C TRP A 45 17.68 21.42 -10.19
N GLU A 46 17.10 20.38 -9.60
CA GLU A 46 15.75 20.40 -9.03
C GLU A 46 15.82 20.26 -7.51
N GLU A 47 15.05 21.02 -6.75
CA GLU A 47 14.82 20.75 -5.33
C GLU A 47 13.42 20.13 -5.18
N SER A 48 13.36 19.00 -4.49
CA SER A 48 12.16 18.16 -4.42
C SER A 48 12.04 17.52 -3.04
N VAL A 49 10.81 17.41 -2.55
CA VAL A 49 10.47 16.67 -1.33
C VAL A 49 9.31 15.73 -1.62
N ILE A 50 9.44 14.48 -1.18
CA ILE A 50 8.37 13.49 -1.23
C ILE A 50 7.70 13.45 0.14
N LEU A 51 6.40 13.69 0.19
CA LEU A 51 5.59 13.69 1.41
C LEU A 51 4.49 12.64 1.30
N SER A 52 4.32 11.83 2.34
CA SER A 52 3.31 10.77 2.41
C SER A 52 2.30 11.11 3.50
N PRO A 53 1.07 11.51 3.17
CA PRO A 53 0.05 11.79 4.18
C PRO A 53 -0.46 10.55 4.91
N GLU A 54 -0.24 9.34 4.36
CA GLU A 54 -0.65 8.02 4.90
C GLU A 54 -2.17 7.80 5.02
N ARG A 55 -2.98 8.80 4.63
CA ARG A 55 -4.45 8.77 4.67
C ARG A 55 -5.09 9.70 3.64
N PRO A 56 -6.33 9.43 3.21
CA PRO A 56 -7.01 10.30 2.27
C PRO A 56 -7.24 11.68 2.86
N CYS A 57 -6.81 12.70 2.12
CA CYS A 57 -6.88 14.07 2.59
C CYS A 57 -6.98 15.07 1.43
N HIS A 58 -7.59 16.21 1.72
CA HIS A 58 -7.55 17.39 0.88
C HIS A 58 -6.28 18.20 1.15
N VAL A 59 -5.49 18.49 0.12
CA VAL A 59 -4.34 19.40 0.29
C VAL A 59 -4.86 20.84 0.25
N LYS A 60 -4.73 21.55 1.37
CA LYS A 60 -5.15 22.95 1.48
C LYS A 60 -4.03 23.91 1.19
N LYS A 61 -2.82 23.64 1.69
CA LYS A 61 -1.68 24.55 1.56
C LYS A 61 -0.35 23.81 1.42
N ILE A 62 0.60 24.46 0.77
CA ILE A 62 2.02 24.09 0.82
C ILE A 62 2.75 25.14 1.65
N LEU A 63 3.63 24.70 2.54
CA LEU A 63 4.58 25.57 3.23
C LEU A 63 5.97 25.26 2.71
N VAL A 64 6.67 26.27 2.20
CA VAL A 64 8.05 26.13 1.71
C VAL A 64 8.93 27.14 2.41
N TYR A 65 10.02 26.69 3.01
CA TYR A 65 11.00 27.58 3.61
C TYR A 65 12.09 27.93 2.58
N TYR A 66 12.09 29.17 2.11
CA TYR A 66 13.15 29.68 1.25
C TYR A 66 14.35 30.10 2.09
N GLY A 67 15.52 29.51 1.82
CA GLY A 67 16.76 29.78 2.53
C GLY A 67 17.52 30.99 1.99
N ALA A 68 17.50 31.22 0.67
CA ALA A 68 18.18 32.33 0.01
C ALA A 68 17.54 32.70 -1.34
N GLY A 69 17.96 33.84 -1.90
CA GLY A 69 17.48 34.38 -3.18
C GLY A 69 16.13 35.09 -3.11
N THR A 70 15.80 35.85 -4.15
CA THR A 70 14.52 36.57 -4.30
C THR A 70 14.09 36.54 -5.77
N GLY A 71 12.78 36.58 -6.05
CA GLY A 71 12.25 36.60 -7.41
C GLY A 71 11.02 35.73 -7.56
N SER A 72 10.66 35.44 -8.81
CA SER A 72 9.56 34.53 -9.13
C SER A 72 10.06 33.09 -9.21
N ASP A 73 9.36 32.22 -8.49
CA ASP A 73 9.52 30.77 -8.50
C ASP A 73 8.25 30.09 -9.02
N GLU A 74 8.36 28.86 -9.50
CA GLU A 74 7.21 28.03 -9.89
C GLU A 74 7.31 26.69 -9.16
N ILE A 75 6.42 26.51 -8.18
CA ILE A 75 6.32 25.26 -7.42
C ILE A 75 5.29 24.37 -8.07
N ARG A 76 5.59 23.08 -8.18
CA ARG A 76 4.66 22.06 -8.68
C ARG A 76 4.35 21.04 -7.60
N ILE A 77 3.07 20.72 -7.47
CA ILE A 77 2.58 19.55 -6.74
C ILE A 77 2.29 18.47 -7.78
N THR A 78 2.97 17.34 -7.67
CA THR A 78 2.69 16.17 -8.51
C THR A 78 2.31 14.97 -7.67
N GLY A 79 1.43 14.12 -8.19
CA GLY A 79 1.26 12.77 -7.66
C GLY A 79 2.57 12.00 -7.86
N ASP A 80 2.98 11.23 -6.85
CA ASP A 80 4.14 10.35 -7.02
C ASP A 80 3.77 9.17 -7.90
N ALA A 81 4.60 8.97 -8.91
CA ALA A 81 4.29 8.11 -10.03
C ALA A 81 5.00 6.76 -9.97
N SER A 82 5.98 6.60 -9.08
CA SER A 82 6.49 5.28 -8.74
C SER A 82 6.18 5.02 -7.28
N GLU A 83 5.55 3.90 -6.95
CA GLU A 83 5.61 3.37 -5.58
C GLU A 83 6.90 2.54 -5.43
N GLY A 84 8.01 3.12 -5.90
CA GLY A 84 9.31 2.46 -5.96
C GLY A 84 10.47 3.43 -5.83
N THR A 85 11.62 3.03 -6.35
CA THR A 85 12.92 3.70 -6.17
C THR A 85 13.27 4.68 -7.31
N ILE A 86 12.37 4.83 -8.30
CA ILE A 86 12.57 5.60 -9.53
C ILE A 86 11.77 6.91 -9.44
N PRO A 87 12.42 8.07 -9.30
CA PRO A 87 11.73 9.32 -9.06
C PRO A 87 11.20 9.98 -10.34
N PRO A 88 10.11 10.78 -10.26
CA PRO A 88 9.64 11.59 -11.38
C PRO A 88 10.70 12.63 -11.80
N SER A 89 10.69 12.99 -13.08
CA SER A 89 11.63 13.95 -13.69
C SER A 89 10.88 15.06 -14.44
N GLN A 90 11.65 15.96 -15.04
CA GLN A 90 11.12 17.08 -15.82
C GLN A 90 10.30 16.74 -17.09
N TYR A 91 10.09 15.47 -17.44
CA TYR A 91 9.21 15.08 -18.55
C TYR A 91 7.87 14.51 -18.08
N CYS A 92 7.73 14.28 -16.78
CA CYS A 92 6.53 13.73 -16.14
C CYS A 92 5.47 14.79 -15.89
N PHE A 93 5.81 16.04 -16.21
CA PHE A 93 5.08 17.23 -15.82
C PHE A 93 3.68 17.34 -16.41
N SER A 94 3.34 16.69 -17.52
CA SER A 94 1.98 16.81 -18.07
C SER A 94 0.98 15.86 -17.42
N TYR A 95 1.42 14.66 -17.04
CA TYR A 95 0.51 13.57 -16.67
C TYR A 95 0.21 13.49 -15.17
N ASN A 96 1.19 13.80 -14.33
CA ASN A 96 1.06 13.70 -12.87
C ASN A 96 1.08 15.05 -12.15
N THR A 97 1.16 16.18 -12.87
CA THR A 97 1.04 17.50 -12.24
C THR A 97 -0.39 17.74 -11.82
N LEU A 98 -0.58 17.89 -10.52
CA LEU A 98 -1.86 18.21 -9.90
C LEU A 98 -2.06 19.72 -9.83
N VAL A 99 -0.99 20.47 -9.51
CA VAL A 99 -0.95 21.93 -9.44
C VAL A 99 0.41 22.46 -9.87
N ALA A 100 0.42 23.57 -10.62
CA ALA A 100 1.59 24.42 -10.82
C ALA A 100 1.26 25.84 -10.37
N GLN A 101 2.06 26.41 -9.46
CA GLN A 101 1.78 27.69 -8.83
C GLN A 101 3.01 28.60 -8.87
N THR A 102 2.83 29.81 -9.41
CA THR A 102 3.85 30.85 -9.35
C THR A 102 3.87 31.49 -7.95
N VAL A 103 5.06 31.58 -7.36
CA VAL A 103 5.31 32.12 -6.03
C VAL A 103 6.31 33.28 -6.13
N ASN A 104 6.01 34.41 -5.48
CA ASN A 104 6.90 35.56 -5.44
C ASN A 104 7.66 35.60 -4.11
N VAL A 105 8.96 35.31 -4.15
CA VAL A 105 9.84 35.23 -2.98
C VAL A 105 10.53 36.55 -2.75
N THR A 106 10.23 37.22 -1.63
CA THR A 106 10.78 38.55 -1.31
C THR A 106 11.84 38.53 -0.22
N ARG A 107 11.92 37.46 0.58
CA ARG A 107 12.89 37.27 1.68
C ARG A 107 12.97 35.80 2.09
N THR A 108 14.02 35.45 2.84
CA THR A 108 14.16 34.17 3.54
C THR A 108 13.01 33.95 4.53
N GLY A 109 12.56 32.69 4.64
CA GLY A 109 11.55 32.23 5.59
C GLY A 109 10.47 31.36 4.96
N TRP A 110 9.49 30.97 5.77
CA TRP A 110 8.30 30.27 5.32
C TRP A 110 7.47 31.15 4.38
N VAL A 111 7.13 30.58 3.23
CA VAL A 111 6.12 31.09 2.31
C VAL A 111 4.98 30.08 2.27
N GLU A 112 3.77 30.58 2.46
CA GLU A 112 2.54 29.80 2.38
C GLU A 112 1.94 29.94 0.98
N VAL A 113 1.60 28.80 0.38
CA VAL A 113 0.96 28.72 -0.93
C VAL A 113 -0.40 28.06 -0.72
N ASP A 114 -1.47 28.83 -0.85
CA ASP A 114 -2.84 28.30 -0.78
C ASP A 114 -3.18 27.58 -2.08
N VAL A 115 -3.51 26.29 -1.96
CA VAL A 115 -3.91 25.43 -3.09
C VAL A 115 -5.32 24.86 -2.92
N SER A 116 -6.08 25.35 -1.93
CA SER A 116 -7.41 24.83 -1.58
C SER A 116 -8.41 24.92 -2.74
N ALA A 117 -8.29 25.96 -3.57
CA ALA A 117 -9.13 26.17 -4.75
C ALA A 117 -8.95 25.10 -5.83
N HIS A 118 -7.85 24.32 -5.80
CA HIS A 118 -7.60 23.24 -6.76
C HIS A 118 -8.31 21.93 -6.39
N GLY A 119 -8.93 21.84 -5.21
CA GLY A 119 -9.70 20.67 -4.80
C GLY A 119 -8.89 19.38 -4.75
N LEU A 120 -7.59 19.46 -4.44
CA LEU A 120 -6.70 18.30 -4.47
C LEU A 120 -7.10 17.28 -3.41
N VAL A 121 -7.40 16.05 -3.84
CA VAL A 121 -7.67 14.91 -2.96
C VAL A 121 -6.61 13.85 -3.21
N ILE A 122 -6.06 13.31 -2.12
CA ILE A 122 -5.09 12.22 -2.12
C ILE A 122 -5.82 10.98 -1.62
N GLY A 123 -5.59 9.81 -2.23
CA GLY A 123 -6.22 8.54 -1.89
C GLY A 123 -5.57 7.77 -0.74
N GLY A 124 -4.67 8.40 0.01
CA GLY A 124 -4.01 7.84 1.20
C GLY A 124 -2.77 6.98 0.98
N TYR A 125 -2.64 6.30 -0.15
CA TYR A 125 -1.38 5.63 -0.56
C TYR A 125 -0.47 6.52 -1.39
N ASP A 126 -1.03 7.57 -1.98
CA ASP A 126 -0.24 8.41 -2.85
C ASP A 126 0.77 9.18 -2.02
N ARG A 127 1.99 9.17 -2.52
CA ARG A 127 2.99 10.14 -2.10
C ARG A 127 2.81 11.36 -2.99
N ILE A 128 3.12 12.54 -2.46
CA ILE A 128 3.15 13.77 -3.23
C ILE A 128 4.59 14.21 -3.37
N VAL A 129 4.96 14.65 -4.56
CA VAL A 129 6.21 15.35 -4.79
C VAL A 129 5.92 16.84 -4.89
N VAL A 130 6.58 17.62 -4.04
CA VAL A 130 6.64 19.08 -4.17
C VAL A 130 8.01 19.43 -4.71
N GLN A 131 8.06 20.12 -5.85
CA GLN A 131 9.32 20.36 -6.56
C GLN A 131 9.36 21.71 -7.28
N HIS A 132 10.57 22.22 -7.54
CA HIS A 132 10.83 23.34 -8.45
C HIS A 132 12.19 23.21 -9.15
N LEU A 133 12.34 23.92 -10.28
CA LEU A 133 13.56 23.93 -11.07
C LEU A 133 14.43 25.15 -10.74
N LEU A 134 15.68 24.92 -10.32
CA LEU A 134 16.63 25.97 -9.97
C LEU A 134 17.04 26.82 -11.18
N ARG A 135 16.82 28.13 -11.05
CA ARG A 135 17.25 29.15 -12.01
C ARG A 135 18.51 29.85 -11.52
N THR A 136 19.37 30.26 -12.44
CA THR A 136 20.56 31.08 -12.10
C THR A 136 20.12 32.36 -11.39
N GLY A 137 20.52 32.54 -10.13
CA GLY A 137 20.14 33.70 -9.31
C GLY A 137 18.71 33.68 -8.76
N GLY A 138 17.98 32.56 -8.93
CA GLY A 138 16.63 32.37 -8.37
C GLY A 138 16.62 32.04 -6.88
N PRO A 139 15.42 32.02 -6.26
CA PRO A 139 15.25 31.57 -4.87
C PRO A 139 15.52 30.06 -4.71
N VAL A 140 15.98 29.67 -3.52
CA VAL A 140 16.32 28.27 -3.15
C VAL A 140 15.75 27.90 -1.79
N TRP A 141 15.44 26.62 -1.59
CA TRP A 141 14.88 26.08 -0.35
C TRP A 141 15.96 25.86 0.72
N ALA A 142 15.57 25.84 1.99
CA ALA A 142 16.44 25.46 3.10
C ALA A 142 16.34 23.96 3.43
N GLN A 143 17.44 23.37 3.88
CA GLN A 143 17.49 22.00 4.41
C GLN A 143 17.05 21.98 5.89
N ASP A 144 16.63 20.83 6.41
CA ASP A 144 16.43 20.60 7.85
C ASP A 144 17.77 20.41 8.57
N ASN A 145 17.83 20.75 9.85
CA ASN A 145 19.04 20.76 10.66
C ASN A 145 19.15 19.53 11.60
N ASN A 146 18.60 18.38 11.21
CA ASN A 146 18.59 17.17 12.03
C ASN A 146 19.90 16.33 11.94
N GLY A 147 20.87 16.77 11.14
CA GLY A 147 22.16 16.09 10.97
C GLY A 147 22.21 15.00 9.89
N MET A 148 21.16 14.83 9.08
CA MET A 148 21.21 14.01 7.87
C MET A 148 22.12 14.67 6.82
N THR A 149 23.21 14.00 6.45
CA THR A 149 24.28 14.57 5.61
C THR A 149 24.13 14.30 4.10
N ALA A 150 23.12 13.52 3.68
CA ALA A 150 22.91 13.17 2.29
C ALA A 150 21.70 13.94 1.72
N VAL A 151 21.92 15.17 1.27
CA VAL A 151 20.93 15.92 0.47
C VAL A 151 21.31 15.75 -1.00
N THR A 152 20.90 14.64 -1.62
CA THR A 152 20.96 14.52 -3.08
C THR A 152 19.67 15.08 -3.67
N SER A 153 19.83 16.05 -4.57
CA SER A 153 18.80 16.54 -5.49
C SER A 153 18.92 15.79 -6.82
N PHE A 154 17.85 15.77 -7.62
CA PHE A 154 17.88 15.14 -8.94
C PHE A 154 18.75 15.94 -9.91
N LEU A 155 19.67 15.25 -10.59
CA LEU A 155 20.38 15.77 -11.75
C LEU A 155 19.81 15.08 -12.98
N TYR A 156 19.22 15.85 -13.89
CA TYR A 156 18.95 15.39 -15.24
C TYR A 156 20.26 15.39 -16.03
N ASP A 157 20.73 14.22 -16.48
CA ASP A 157 21.79 14.11 -17.49
C ASP A 157 21.16 13.82 -18.87
N PRO A 158 20.95 14.83 -19.73
CA PRO A 158 20.38 14.65 -21.07
C PRO A 158 21.29 13.90 -22.05
N ILE A 159 22.55 13.64 -21.69
CA ILE A 159 23.60 13.36 -22.67
C ILE A 159 24.10 11.91 -22.55
N SER A 160 24.18 11.35 -21.33
CA SER A 160 24.74 10.00 -21.13
C SER A 160 23.72 8.89 -21.45
N PRO A 161 23.94 8.09 -22.51
CA PRO A 161 23.07 6.96 -22.85
C PRO A 161 23.16 5.86 -21.80
N ASN A 162 22.02 5.30 -21.37
CA ASN A 162 21.99 4.13 -20.50
C ASN A 162 22.06 2.85 -21.35
N PRO A 163 23.16 2.08 -21.31
CA PRO A 163 23.34 0.90 -22.15
C PRO A 163 22.38 -0.25 -21.81
N ASN A 164 21.73 -0.23 -20.64
CA ASN A 164 20.78 -1.27 -20.24
C ASN A 164 19.36 -1.03 -20.80
N PHE A 165 19.10 0.12 -21.44
CA PHE A 165 17.76 0.51 -21.93
C PHE A 165 17.86 1.24 -23.28
N TYR A 166 18.18 0.50 -24.35
CA TYR A 166 18.25 1.01 -25.73
C TYR A 166 19.10 2.29 -25.93
N ASN A 167 20.08 2.56 -25.06
CA ASN A 167 20.88 3.79 -25.08
C ASN A 167 20.03 5.08 -24.94
N ILE A 168 18.89 5.01 -24.24
CA ILE A 168 18.11 6.21 -23.90
C ILE A 168 18.92 7.06 -22.90
N PRO A 169 19.10 8.38 -23.11
CA PRO A 169 19.83 9.23 -22.16
C PRO A 169 19.19 9.28 -20.78
N GLY A 170 19.99 9.16 -19.71
CA GLY A 170 19.57 9.44 -18.33
C GLY A 170 20.30 8.63 -17.25
N ILE A 171 21.03 9.32 -16.36
CA ILE A 171 21.45 8.81 -15.05
C ILE A 171 20.64 9.57 -13.98
N TYR A 172 19.97 8.86 -13.07
CA TYR A 172 19.25 9.47 -11.94
C TYR A 172 19.74 8.91 -10.61
N TYR A 173 20.15 9.82 -9.72
CA TYR A 173 20.42 9.51 -8.31
C TYR A 173 19.14 9.66 -7.50
N ARG A 174 18.97 8.84 -6.44
CA ARG A 174 17.86 8.99 -5.48
C ARG A 174 17.88 10.38 -4.84
N ALA A 175 16.73 11.03 -4.72
CA ALA A 175 16.61 12.14 -3.79
C ALA A 175 16.34 11.59 -2.39
N THR A 176 17.14 12.04 -1.45
CA THR A 176 16.91 11.90 -0.01
C THR A 176 16.71 13.29 0.61
N GLY A 177 16.25 14.25 -0.21
CA GLY A 177 16.22 15.68 0.10
C GLY A 177 15.43 15.99 1.37
N ASP A 178 16.16 16.34 2.43
CA ASP A 178 15.63 16.78 3.72
C ASP A 178 15.38 18.29 3.68
N TYR A 179 14.53 18.75 2.75
CA TYR A 179 14.18 20.17 2.65
C TYR A 179 12.97 20.53 3.53
N MET A 180 12.95 21.78 3.98
CA MET A 180 11.90 22.37 4.82
C MET A 180 10.62 22.66 4.01
N VAL A 181 9.92 21.59 3.60
CA VAL A 181 8.65 21.63 2.86
C VAL A 181 7.59 20.83 3.62
N ARG A 182 6.37 21.38 3.70
CA ARG A 182 5.23 20.75 4.40
C ARG A 182 3.94 20.87 3.61
N LEU A 183 3.04 19.93 3.80
CA LEU A 183 1.65 20.03 3.36
C LEU A 183 0.76 20.34 4.57
N VAL A 184 -0.18 21.27 4.40
CA VAL A 184 -1.32 21.43 5.29
C VAL A 184 -2.49 20.71 4.65
N VAL A 185 -2.97 19.66 5.32
CA VAL A 185 -4.00 18.77 4.79
C VAL A 185 -5.22 18.76 5.69
N GLU A 186 -6.38 18.50 5.11
CA GLU A 186 -7.64 18.28 5.80
C GLU A 186 -8.09 16.85 5.52
N ASP A 187 -8.32 16.04 6.54
CA ASP A 187 -8.69 14.64 6.32
C ASP A 187 -10.05 14.52 5.59
N VAL A 188 -10.12 13.61 4.61
CA VAL A 188 -11.41 13.25 3.99
C VAL A 188 -12.28 12.49 4.97
N HIS A 189 -11.65 11.67 5.81
CA HIS A 189 -12.32 10.88 6.84
C HIS A 189 -11.80 11.23 8.23
N GLU A 190 -12.72 11.46 9.16
CA GLU A 190 -12.36 11.66 10.58
C GLU A 190 -11.65 10.44 11.16
N PHE A 191 -11.98 9.24 10.66
CA PHE A 191 -11.34 7.97 10.98
C PHE A 191 -11.33 7.07 9.75
N ARG A 192 -10.39 6.12 9.73
CA ARG A 192 -10.37 5.11 8.69
C ARG A 192 -11.66 4.26 8.75
N PRO A 193 -12.46 4.18 7.67
CA PRO A 193 -13.57 3.23 7.60
C PRO A 193 -13.08 1.80 7.83
N ALA A 194 -13.93 0.94 8.38
CA ALA A 194 -13.60 -0.48 8.48
C ALA A 194 -13.40 -1.05 7.06
N PRO A 195 -12.34 -1.82 6.80
CA PRO A 195 -12.17 -2.55 5.55
C PRO A 195 -13.44 -3.34 5.21
N GLN A 196 -13.91 -3.22 3.98
CA GLN A 196 -15.11 -3.92 3.50
C GLN A 196 -14.78 -4.98 2.45
N PHE A 197 -13.57 -4.97 1.88
CA PHE A 197 -13.01 -6.14 1.21
C PHE A 197 -12.14 -6.91 2.21
N SER A 198 -12.58 -8.12 2.53
CA SER A 198 -11.91 -8.99 3.50
C SER A 198 -11.07 -10.04 2.77
N ASP A 199 -9.76 -10.12 3.03
CA ASP A 199 -8.95 -11.24 2.55
C ASP A 199 -9.34 -12.53 3.30
N VAL A 200 -10.08 -13.39 2.61
CA VAL A 200 -10.61 -14.66 3.14
C VAL A 200 -9.85 -15.86 2.59
N SER A 201 -8.68 -15.67 1.95
CA SER A 201 -7.95 -16.76 1.28
C SER A 201 -7.70 -17.98 2.19
N ALA A 202 -7.19 -17.73 3.39
CA ALA A 202 -6.93 -18.80 4.35
C ALA A 202 -8.22 -19.35 5.00
N GLU A 203 -9.20 -18.49 5.26
CA GLU A 203 -10.52 -18.89 5.80
C GLU A 203 -11.25 -19.83 4.85
N MET A 204 -11.19 -19.51 3.55
CA MET A 204 -11.76 -20.28 2.46
C MET A 204 -10.85 -21.42 2.00
N GLY A 205 -9.70 -21.70 2.64
CA GLY A 205 -8.88 -22.87 2.31
C GLY A 205 -8.06 -22.79 1.01
N LEU A 206 -7.87 -21.59 0.43
CA LEU A 206 -6.92 -21.35 -0.67
C LEU A 206 -5.48 -21.29 -0.14
N THR A 207 -5.01 -22.43 0.38
CA THR A 207 -3.68 -22.59 0.95
C THR A 207 -2.96 -23.79 0.33
N ASN A 208 -1.63 -23.82 0.47
CA ASN A 208 -0.86 -25.04 0.27
C ASN A 208 -1.31 -26.14 1.24
N THR A 209 -0.93 -27.38 0.96
CA THR A 209 -1.29 -28.55 1.79
C THR A 209 -0.78 -28.45 3.23
N ASP A 210 0.26 -27.65 3.48
CA ASP A 210 0.79 -27.36 4.82
C ASP A 210 0.13 -26.15 5.50
N GLY A 211 -0.88 -25.54 4.88
CA GLY A 211 -1.58 -24.34 5.35
C GLY A 211 -0.86 -23.03 5.03
N SER A 212 0.30 -23.05 4.37
CA SER A 212 0.97 -21.83 3.93
C SER A 212 0.23 -21.16 2.77
N ALA A 213 0.37 -19.84 2.64
CA ALA A 213 -0.29 -19.09 1.57
C ALA A 213 0.28 -19.44 0.18
N ILE A 214 -0.58 -19.33 -0.85
CA ILE A 214 -0.23 -19.65 -2.24
C ILE A 214 0.30 -18.40 -2.94
N ARG A 215 1.34 -18.58 -3.76
CA ARG A 215 1.85 -17.55 -4.65
C ARG A 215 1.59 -17.95 -6.09
N SER A 216 0.95 -17.08 -6.85
CA SER A 216 0.63 -17.24 -8.27
C SER A 216 0.42 -15.86 -8.88
N ASP A 217 0.98 -15.62 -10.07
CA ASP A 217 0.72 -14.43 -10.89
C ASP A 217 -0.44 -14.62 -11.87
N GLN A 218 -1.10 -15.78 -11.83
CA GLN A 218 -2.20 -16.20 -12.70
C GLN A 218 -3.35 -16.76 -11.87
N ALA A 219 -4.58 -16.53 -12.32
CA ALA A 219 -5.79 -17.07 -11.71
C ALA A 219 -6.87 -17.28 -12.76
N THR A 220 -7.55 -18.42 -12.68
CA THR A 220 -8.68 -18.78 -13.53
C THR A 220 -9.80 -19.28 -12.64
N VAL A 221 -11.03 -18.86 -12.93
CA VAL A 221 -12.24 -19.40 -12.31
C VAL A 221 -13.13 -20.06 -13.36
N VAL A 222 -13.72 -21.19 -12.99
CA VAL A 222 -14.56 -22.00 -13.87
C VAL A 222 -15.37 -22.97 -13.01
N ASP A 223 -16.62 -23.26 -13.39
CA ASP A 223 -17.42 -24.32 -12.78
C ASP A 223 -17.19 -25.62 -13.59
N TRP A 224 -16.14 -26.38 -13.27
CA TRP A 224 -15.72 -27.52 -14.11
C TRP A 224 -16.52 -28.80 -13.85
N ASP A 225 -17.26 -28.87 -12.75
CA ASP A 225 -18.12 -30.01 -12.41
C ASP A 225 -19.62 -29.68 -12.43
N ASN A 226 -19.97 -28.46 -12.85
CA ASN A 226 -21.33 -28.00 -13.15
C ASN A 226 -22.24 -28.04 -11.93
N ASP A 227 -21.68 -27.78 -10.74
CA ASP A 227 -22.42 -27.74 -9.46
C ASP A 227 -23.06 -26.36 -9.18
N GLY A 228 -22.75 -25.38 -10.03
CA GLY A 228 -23.25 -24.01 -9.94
C GLY A 228 -22.37 -23.09 -9.08
N PHE A 229 -21.19 -23.51 -8.64
CA PHE A 229 -20.19 -22.68 -7.97
C PHE A 229 -18.90 -22.69 -8.79
N ASP A 230 -18.32 -21.52 -9.01
CA ASP A 230 -17.06 -21.47 -9.73
C ASP A 230 -15.92 -21.97 -8.83
N ASP A 231 -15.15 -22.89 -9.37
CA ASP A 231 -13.91 -23.41 -8.83
C ASP A 231 -12.71 -22.52 -9.21
N VAL A 232 -11.55 -22.78 -8.61
CA VAL A 232 -10.35 -21.95 -8.77
C VAL A 232 -9.14 -22.76 -9.26
N CYS A 233 -8.46 -22.22 -10.26
CA CYS A 233 -7.16 -22.68 -10.75
C CYS A 233 -6.09 -21.60 -10.51
N LEU A 234 -5.00 -21.97 -9.83
CA LEU A 234 -3.86 -21.10 -9.54
C LEU A 234 -2.57 -21.75 -10.07
N GLY A 235 -2.26 -21.49 -11.33
CA GLY A 235 -1.23 -22.22 -12.07
C GLY A 235 -1.58 -23.71 -12.10
N ALA A 236 -0.72 -24.56 -11.54
CA ALA A 236 -0.92 -26.01 -11.48
C ALA A 236 -1.71 -26.50 -10.23
N PHE A 237 -2.37 -25.60 -9.50
CA PHE A 237 -3.15 -25.94 -8.32
C PHE A 237 -4.65 -25.75 -8.58
N TYR A 238 -5.42 -26.81 -8.31
CA TYR A 238 -6.86 -26.86 -8.56
C TYR A 238 -7.62 -26.95 -7.24
N PHE A 239 -8.66 -26.14 -7.10
CA PHE A 239 -9.44 -25.95 -5.89
C PHE A 239 -10.94 -26.02 -6.18
N HIS A 240 -11.58 -27.09 -5.73
CA HIS A 240 -13.02 -27.24 -5.84
C HIS A 240 -13.75 -26.37 -4.82
N ASN A 241 -14.78 -25.63 -5.22
CA ASN A 241 -15.59 -24.79 -4.34
C ASN A 241 -16.70 -25.63 -3.67
N ASP A 242 -16.60 -25.87 -2.36
CA ASP A 242 -17.56 -26.64 -1.57
C ASP A 242 -18.86 -25.83 -1.32
N SER A 243 -19.60 -25.52 -2.38
CA SER A 243 -20.85 -24.75 -2.39
C SER A 243 -20.77 -23.42 -1.64
N GLY A 244 -19.72 -22.64 -1.91
CA GLY A 244 -19.50 -21.29 -1.41
C GLY A 244 -19.12 -21.22 0.07
N VAL A 245 -18.55 -22.29 0.63
CA VAL A 245 -18.16 -22.34 2.05
C VAL A 245 -16.65 -22.28 2.21
N ARG A 246 -15.95 -22.99 1.33
CA ARG A 246 -14.50 -23.09 1.28
C ARG A 246 -14.11 -23.76 -0.02
N PHE A 247 -12.83 -23.71 -0.32
CA PHE A 247 -12.18 -24.46 -1.35
C PHE A 247 -11.48 -25.69 -0.79
N THR A 248 -11.59 -26.80 -1.51
CA THR A 248 -10.83 -28.03 -1.25
C THR A 248 -9.85 -28.28 -2.38
N ARG A 249 -8.56 -28.40 -2.06
CA ARG A 249 -7.53 -28.71 -3.06
C ARG A 249 -7.75 -30.10 -3.64
N VAL A 250 -7.82 -30.20 -4.96
CA VAL A 250 -7.96 -31.45 -5.71
C VAL A 250 -6.73 -31.72 -6.59
N THR A 251 -6.59 -32.96 -7.04
CA THR A 251 -5.54 -33.37 -7.98
C THR A 251 -6.19 -33.74 -9.30
N LEU A 252 -5.92 -32.96 -10.35
CA LEU A 252 -6.30 -33.26 -11.73
C LEU A 252 -5.09 -33.82 -12.51
N PRO A 253 -5.28 -34.59 -13.59
CA PRO A 253 -4.18 -35.24 -14.31
C PRO A 253 -3.33 -34.28 -15.16
N MET A 254 -3.88 -33.12 -15.51
CA MET A 254 -3.19 -32.03 -16.20
C MET A 254 -2.07 -31.43 -15.33
N ALA A 255 -0.85 -31.40 -15.87
CA ALA A 255 0.34 -30.95 -15.15
C ALA A 255 0.99 -29.76 -15.85
N GLY A 256 1.29 -28.71 -15.07
CA GLY A 256 2.03 -27.54 -15.53
C GLY A 256 1.14 -26.41 -16.06
N GLY A 257 1.64 -25.17 -15.97
CA GLY A 257 1.10 -24.01 -16.67
C GLY A 257 -0.23 -23.40 -16.16
N PRO A 258 -0.53 -22.16 -16.59
CA PRO A 258 -1.87 -21.58 -16.51
C PRO A 258 -2.89 -22.32 -17.38
N THR A 259 -4.17 -22.12 -17.08
CA THR A 259 -5.28 -22.81 -17.75
C THR A 259 -6.34 -21.83 -18.30
N SER A 260 -6.96 -22.23 -19.41
CA SER A 260 -8.12 -21.59 -20.03
C SER A 260 -9.16 -22.66 -20.36
N TRP A 261 -10.42 -22.39 -20.07
CA TRP A 261 -11.49 -23.40 -20.05
C TRP A 261 -12.66 -23.01 -20.93
N GLY A 262 -13.27 -24.00 -21.56
CA GLY A 262 -14.49 -23.88 -22.36
C GLY A 262 -15.04 -25.26 -22.72
N ASP A 263 -16.33 -25.36 -23.02
CA ASP A 263 -16.98 -26.58 -23.53
C ASP A 263 -16.63 -26.75 -25.03
N VAL A 264 -15.51 -27.40 -25.34
CA VAL A 264 -14.91 -27.39 -26.69
C VAL A 264 -15.54 -28.46 -27.59
N ASP A 265 -16.04 -29.55 -27.00
CA ASP A 265 -16.77 -30.60 -27.74
C ASP A 265 -18.30 -30.56 -27.58
N ASN A 266 -18.80 -29.55 -26.87
CA ASN A 266 -20.22 -29.22 -26.70
C ASN A 266 -21.03 -30.24 -25.90
N ASP A 267 -20.39 -30.99 -25.00
CA ASP A 267 -21.07 -31.97 -24.15
C ASP A 267 -21.62 -31.36 -22.84
N GLY A 268 -21.21 -30.13 -22.51
CA GLY A 268 -21.63 -29.37 -21.33
C GLY A 268 -20.69 -29.43 -20.15
N ASP A 269 -19.57 -30.14 -20.28
CA ASP A 269 -18.50 -30.17 -19.30
C ASP A 269 -17.35 -29.26 -19.79
N MET A 270 -16.73 -28.51 -18.87
CA MET A 270 -15.68 -27.57 -19.25
C MET A 270 -14.37 -28.32 -19.55
N ASP A 271 -13.88 -28.21 -20.78
CA ASP A 271 -12.56 -28.70 -21.20
C ASP A 271 -11.46 -27.71 -20.82
N CYS A 272 -10.22 -28.19 -20.73
CA CYS A 272 -9.09 -27.40 -20.28
C CYS A 272 -7.97 -27.33 -21.30
N PHE A 273 -7.61 -26.11 -21.69
CA PHE A 273 -6.35 -25.80 -22.35
C PHE A 273 -5.31 -25.41 -21.32
N VAL A 274 -4.17 -26.09 -21.36
CA VAL A 274 -3.01 -25.80 -20.53
C VAL A 274 -1.95 -25.12 -21.39
N ALA A 275 -1.60 -23.89 -21.02
CA ALA A 275 -0.62 -23.12 -21.76
C ALA A 275 0.80 -23.31 -21.19
N ALA A 276 1.62 -24.10 -21.89
CA ALA A 276 3.02 -24.33 -21.56
C ALA A 276 3.98 -23.75 -22.62
N GLY A 277 3.46 -23.43 -23.81
CA GLY A 277 4.17 -22.90 -24.96
C GLY A 277 5.24 -23.83 -25.54
N ASN A 278 5.95 -23.36 -26.56
CA ASN A 278 7.11 -24.04 -27.15
C ASN A 278 6.85 -25.52 -27.50
N LEU A 279 5.74 -25.79 -28.20
CA LEU A 279 5.24 -27.12 -28.57
C LEU A 279 4.77 -27.99 -27.39
N SER A 280 4.58 -27.41 -26.21
CA SER A 280 4.20 -28.12 -24.99
C SER A 280 2.77 -27.80 -24.51
N ASP A 281 2.04 -26.93 -25.22
CA ASP A 281 0.62 -26.68 -24.93
C ASP A 281 -0.19 -27.97 -24.97
N GLN A 282 -1.20 -28.07 -24.12
CA GLN A 282 -2.01 -29.28 -23.96
C GLN A 282 -3.50 -28.97 -24.03
N LEU A 283 -4.27 -29.90 -24.57
CA LEU A 283 -5.73 -29.87 -24.54
C LEU A 283 -6.24 -31.13 -23.83
N TRP A 284 -7.06 -30.91 -22.80
CA TRP A 284 -7.63 -31.95 -21.97
C TRP A 284 -9.14 -31.91 -22.08
N ARG A 285 -9.74 -33.01 -22.51
CA ARG A 285 -11.19 -33.17 -22.55
C ARG A 285 -11.72 -33.61 -21.19
N ASN A 286 -12.82 -33.03 -20.73
CA ASN A 286 -13.51 -33.41 -19.50
C ASN A 286 -14.66 -34.38 -19.83
N ASP A 287 -14.47 -35.67 -19.56
CA ASP A 287 -15.53 -36.69 -19.76
C ASP A 287 -16.55 -36.72 -18.58
N GLY A 288 -16.65 -35.61 -17.84
CA GLY A 288 -17.50 -35.43 -16.67
C GLY A 288 -16.98 -36.08 -15.38
N ASN A 289 -17.55 -35.68 -14.24
CA ASN A 289 -17.20 -36.17 -12.90
C ASN A 289 -15.70 -36.07 -12.55
N GLY A 290 -15.01 -35.06 -13.07
CA GLY A 290 -13.58 -34.83 -12.85
C GLY A 290 -12.66 -35.82 -13.58
N VAL A 291 -13.16 -36.51 -14.63
CA VAL A 291 -12.36 -37.41 -15.46
C VAL A 291 -11.83 -36.65 -16.67
N PHE A 292 -10.52 -36.37 -16.68
CA PHE A 292 -9.88 -35.66 -17.78
C PHE A 292 -9.02 -36.58 -18.66
N VAL A 293 -9.12 -36.42 -19.97
CA VAL A 293 -8.38 -37.18 -21.00
C VAL A 293 -7.50 -36.24 -21.82
N ASP A 294 -6.20 -36.53 -21.89
CA ASP A 294 -5.27 -35.79 -22.77
C ASP A 294 -5.60 -36.08 -24.24
N VAL A 295 -6.09 -35.07 -24.94
CA VAL A 295 -6.44 -35.12 -26.37
C VAL A 295 -5.46 -34.30 -27.21
N THR A 296 -4.37 -33.78 -26.65
CA THR A 296 -3.43 -32.87 -27.31
C THR A 296 -3.00 -33.38 -28.69
N SER A 297 -2.49 -34.62 -28.77
CA SER A 297 -2.06 -35.19 -30.04
C SER A 297 -3.20 -35.46 -31.03
N ALA A 298 -4.40 -35.79 -30.53
CA ALA A 298 -5.58 -36.08 -31.37
C ALA A 298 -6.26 -34.79 -31.88
N SER A 299 -6.08 -33.69 -31.15
CA SER A 299 -6.66 -32.38 -31.44
C SER A 299 -5.89 -31.60 -32.51
N PHE A 300 -4.64 -31.97 -32.78
CA PHE A 300 -3.72 -31.23 -33.67
C PHE A 300 -3.43 -29.78 -33.24
N VAL A 301 -3.75 -29.40 -31.99
CA VAL A 301 -3.34 -28.11 -31.43
C VAL A 301 -1.81 -28.07 -31.37
N THR A 302 -1.21 -27.11 -32.07
CA THR A 302 0.23 -26.95 -32.14
C THR A 302 0.63 -25.47 -32.11
N ASN A 303 1.48 -25.11 -31.14
CA ASN A 303 2.05 -23.77 -31.03
C ASN A 303 3.53 -23.86 -30.67
N ASP A 304 4.41 -23.36 -31.52
CA ASP A 304 5.87 -23.37 -31.34
C ASP A 304 6.39 -22.11 -30.62
N ALA A 305 5.49 -21.22 -30.23
CA ALA A 305 5.77 -19.97 -29.55
C ALA A 305 5.51 -20.03 -28.03
N PRO A 306 6.03 -19.07 -27.24
CA PRO A 306 5.62 -18.88 -25.85
C PRO A 306 4.17 -18.37 -25.78
N THR A 307 3.25 -19.19 -25.28
CA THR A 307 1.84 -18.84 -25.13
C THR A 307 1.64 -17.92 -23.91
N VAL A 308 0.97 -16.78 -24.09
CA VAL A 308 0.77 -15.76 -23.04
C VAL A 308 -0.70 -15.48 -22.72
N THR A 309 -1.62 -15.62 -23.67
CA THR A 309 -3.06 -15.65 -23.38
C THR A 309 -3.75 -16.60 -24.36
N ALA A 310 -4.71 -17.40 -23.88
CA ALA A 310 -5.48 -18.33 -24.68
C ALA A 310 -6.98 -18.05 -24.49
N LEU A 311 -7.68 -17.77 -25.59
CA LEU A 311 -9.08 -17.34 -25.59
C LEU A 311 -9.92 -18.28 -26.45
N TRP A 312 -10.98 -18.83 -25.87
CA TRP A 312 -11.98 -19.62 -26.58
C TRP A 312 -13.12 -18.73 -27.06
N PHE A 313 -13.50 -18.85 -28.32
CA PHE A 313 -14.66 -18.16 -28.92
C PHE A 313 -15.06 -18.84 -30.23
N ASP A 314 -16.28 -18.59 -30.70
CA ASP A 314 -16.78 -19.11 -31.98
C ASP A 314 -16.55 -18.06 -33.08
N MET A 315 -15.50 -18.23 -33.89
CA MET A 315 -15.04 -17.18 -34.80
C MET A 315 -15.91 -17.04 -36.05
N ASP A 316 -16.60 -18.11 -36.45
CA ASP A 316 -17.38 -18.15 -37.68
C ASP A 316 -18.85 -18.60 -37.51
N HIS A 317 -19.30 -18.66 -36.24
CA HIS A 317 -20.66 -19.02 -35.81
C HIS A 317 -21.10 -20.43 -36.27
N ASP A 318 -20.15 -21.36 -36.39
CA ASP A 318 -20.43 -22.76 -36.71
C ASP A 318 -20.76 -23.61 -35.47
N GLY A 319 -20.53 -23.04 -34.29
CA GLY A 319 -20.87 -23.60 -33.00
C GLY A 319 -19.78 -24.45 -32.36
N ASP A 320 -18.61 -24.57 -32.99
CA ASP A 320 -17.42 -25.18 -32.40
C ASP A 320 -16.50 -24.07 -31.87
N LEU A 321 -15.98 -24.21 -30.64
CA LEU A 321 -15.09 -23.19 -30.08
C LEU A 321 -13.71 -23.24 -30.73
N ASP A 322 -13.29 -22.10 -31.28
CA ASP A 322 -11.97 -21.82 -31.82
C ASP A 322 -11.03 -21.24 -30.77
N LEU A 323 -9.72 -21.29 -31.05
CA LEU A 323 -8.69 -20.89 -30.11
C LEU A 323 -7.80 -19.78 -30.67
N PHE A 324 -7.85 -18.61 -30.05
CA PHE A 324 -6.86 -17.56 -30.25
C PHE A 324 -5.73 -17.67 -29.22
N LEU A 325 -4.48 -17.58 -29.68
CA LEU A 325 -3.28 -17.62 -28.85
C LEU A 325 -2.47 -16.34 -29.04
N ALA A 326 -2.45 -15.50 -28.02
CA ALA A 326 -1.52 -14.39 -27.92
C ALA A 326 -0.13 -14.91 -27.53
N ASN A 327 0.88 -14.60 -28.35
CA ASN A 327 2.23 -15.12 -28.21
C ASN A 327 3.22 -14.05 -27.74
N GLY A 328 4.10 -14.45 -26.83
CA GLY A 328 5.13 -13.58 -26.28
C GLY A 328 6.48 -13.77 -26.96
N ARG A 329 7.49 -13.05 -26.48
CA ARG A 329 8.88 -13.21 -26.91
C ARG A 329 9.63 -14.30 -26.12
N ARG A 330 10.72 -14.78 -26.71
CA ARG A 330 11.73 -15.63 -26.05
C ARG A 330 13.12 -15.05 -26.23
N GLU A 331 13.92 -15.05 -25.17
CA GLU A 331 15.34 -14.70 -25.27
C GLU A 331 16.17 -15.95 -25.56
N VAL A 332 17.01 -15.90 -26.60
CA VAL A 332 17.94 -16.98 -26.98
C VAL A 332 19.33 -16.37 -27.18
N ASN A 333 20.30 -16.76 -26.34
CA ASN A 333 21.68 -16.25 -26.38
C ASN A 333 21.80 -14.72 -26.35
N GLY A 334 20.94 -14.02 -25.58
CA GLY A 334 20.93 -12.56 -25.51
C GLY A 334 20.30 -11.86 -26.72
N GLN A 335 19.56 -12.59 -27.55
CA GLN A 335 18.75 -12.03 -28.64
C GLN A 335 17.28 -12.33 -28.39
N GLU A 336 16.43 -11.32 -28.59
CA GLU A 336 14.99 -11.45 -28.45
C GLU A 336 14.38 -11.96 -29.76
N THR A 337 13.67 -13.08 -29.71
CA THR A 337 12.82 -13.59 -30.79
C THR A 337 11.37 -13.34 -30.43
N TYR A 338 10.65 -12.66 -31.32
CA TYR A 338 9.23 -12.37 -31.22
C TYR A 338 8.45 -13.38 -32.08
N PHE A 339 7.23 -13.72 -31.68
CA PHE A 339 6.43 -14.78 -32.30
C PHE A 339 5.04 -14.23 -32.64
N GLN A 340 4.55 -14.58 -33.83
CA GLN A 340 3.23 -14.15 -34.30
C GLN A 340 2.12 -14.78 -33.47
N ASP A 341 1.06 -14.03 -33.19
CA ASP A 341 -0.17 -14.57 -32.60
C ASP A 341 -0.79 -15.64 -33.53
N LYS A 342 -1.47 -16.63 -32.95
CA LYS A 342 -2.10 -17.72 -33.73
C LYS A 342 -3.61 -17.75 -33.58
N LEU A 343 -4.28 -18.14 -34.65
CA LEU A 343 -5.69 -18.50 -34.65
C LEU A 343 -5.86 -19.93 -35.16
N LEU A 344 -6.40 -20.78 -34.30
CA LEU A 344 -6.66 -22.19 -34.58
C LEU A 344 -8.17 -22.40 -34.70
N ARG A 345 -8.62 -22.80 -35.89
CA ARG A 345 -10.02 -23.12 -36.14
C ARG A 345 -10.33 -24.55 -35.74
N ASN A 346 -11.38 -24.76 -34.95
CA ASN A 346 -11.95 -26.07 -34.67
C ASN A 346 -12.78 -26.55 -35.88
N ASN A 347 -12.46 -27.73 -36.39
CA ASN A 347 -13.12 -28.33 -37.56
C ASN A 347 -14.18 -29.36 -37.14
N GLY A 348 -14.63 -29.27 -35.88
CA GLY A 348 -15.43 -30.25 -35.18
C GLY A 348 -14.60 -31.33 -34.50
N ALA A 349 -15.20 -31.99 -33.51
CA ALA A 349 -14.61 -33.09 -32.74
C ALA A 349 -13.24 -32.73 -32.12
N MET A 350 -13.08 -31.47 -31.69
CA MET A 350 -11.85 -30.90 -31.11
C MET A 350 -10.63 -30.99 -32.04
N GLN A 351 -10.81 -30.99 -33.37
CA GLN A 351 -9.69 -31.06 -34.32
C GLN A 351 -9.36 -29.68 -34.91
N PHE A 352 -8.16 -29.19 -34.67
CA PHE A 352 -7.77 -27.82 -34.98
C PHE A 352 -6.91 -27.70 -36.23
N SER A 353 -7.16 -26.64 -37.00
CA SER A 353 -6.33 -26.20 -38.14
C SER A 353 -5.79 -24.81 -37.87
N ASP A 354 -4.50 -24.59 -38.08
CA ASP A 354 -3.91 -23.24 -38.03
C ASP A 354 -4.40 -22.42 -39.23
N VAL A 355 -5.26 -21.44 -38.95
CA VAL A 355 -5.84 -20.53 -39.95
C VAL A 355 -5.26 -19.14 -39.88
N THR A 356 -4.15 -18.92 -39.15
CA THR A 356 -3.55 -17.59 -38.92
C THR A 356 -3.31 -16.82 -40.22
N THR A 357 -2.86 -17.50 -41.28
CA THR A 357 -2.67 -16.88 -42.60
C THR A 357 -3.97 -16.77 -43.40
N SER A 358 -4.79 -17.84 -43.45
CA SER A 358 -6.01 -17.87 -44.27
C SER A 358 -7.12 -16.96 -43.75
N SER A 359 -7.16 -16.73 -42.44
CA SER A 359 -8.02 -15.74 -41.77
C SER A 359 -7.51 -14.31 -41.91
N GLN A 360 -6.36 -14.09 -42.55
CA GLN A 360 -5.73 -12.78 -42.70
C GLN A 360 -5.30 -12.10 -41.38
N LEU A 361 -5.43 -12.78 -40.22
CA LEU A 361 -4.93 -12.29 -38.94
C LEU A 361 -3.44 -11.91 -39.03
N ALA A 362 -2.65 -12.76 -39.70
CA ALA A 362 -1.22 -12.55 -39.94
C ALA A 362 -0.87 -11.21 -40.63
N LEU A 363 -1.80 -10.59 -41.35
CA LEU A 363 -1.57 -9.31 -42.03
C LEU A 363 -1.54 -8.13 -41.06
N GLY A 364 -2.20 -8.24 -39.90
CA GLY A 364 -2.17 -7.22 -38.85
C GLY A 364 -0.92 -7.28 -37.96
N GLU A 365 -0.09 -8.32 -38.12
CA GLU A 365 1.17 -8.48 -37.40
C GLU A 365 2.32 -8.85 -38.36
N PRO A 366 2.80 -7.90 -39.17
CA PRO A 366 3.90 -8.15 -40.08
C PRO A 366 5.24 -8.29 -39.32
N SER A 367 6.14 -9.12 -39.84
CA SER A 367 7.48 -9.30 -39.26
C SER A 367 8.31 -7.99 -39.29
N PRO A 368 9.05 -7.65 -38.21
CA PRO A 368 9.19 -8.39 -36.95
C PRO A 368 7.91 -8.35 -36.10
N PHE A 369 7.53 -9.51 -35.57
CA PHE A 369 6.36 -9.69 -34.70
C PHE A 369 6.51 -8.94 -33.37
N TYR A 370 5.43 -8.88 -32.60
CA TYR A 370 5.40 -8.16 -31.33
C TYR A 370 5.45 -9.09 -30.12
N ASP A 371 5.62 -8.51 -28.93
CA ASP A 371 5.55 -9.23 -27.65
C ASP A 371 4.19 -8.92 -27.03
N THR A 372 3.40 -9.92 -26.71
CA THR A 372 2.07 -9.74 -26.14
C THR A 372 2.03 -10.18 -24.68
N TRP A 373 1.20 -9.50 -23.87
CA TRP A 373 1.03 -9.83 -22.45
C TRP A 373 -0.42 -10.09 -22.03
N GLY A 374 -1.39 -9.62 -22.82
CA GLY A 374 -2.80 -9.89 -22.60
C GLY A 374 -3.59 -9.73 -23.89
N ALA A 375 -4.72 -10.41 -23.97
CA ALA A 375 -5.71 -10.24 -25.02
C ALA A 375 -7.10 -10.38 -24.41
N SER A 376 -8.09 -9.75 -25.05
CA SER A 376 -9.49 -9.81 -24.65
C SER A 376 -10.39 -9.84 -25.88
N LEU A 377 -11.59 -10.36 -25.70
CA LEU A 377 -12.60 -10.46 -26.74
C LEU A 377 -13.66 -9.38 -26.54
N CYS A 378 -14.16 -8.79 -27.63
CA CYS A 378 -15.17 -7.71 -27.65
C CYS A 378 -16.08 -7.86 -28.89
N ASP A 379 -17.31 -7.37 -28.87
CA ASP A 379 -18.09 -7.03 -30.07
C ASP A 379 -18.16 -5.50 -30.07
N PHE A 380 -17.06 -4.87 -30.46
CA PHE A 380 -16.86 -3.43 -30.23
C PHE A 380 -17.71 -2.57 -31.17
N ASN A 381 -18.21 -3.16 -32.26
CA ASN A 381 -19.03 -2.51 -33.26
C ASN A 381 -20.50 -2.98 -33.23
N SER A 382 -20.87 -3.83 -32.27
CA SER A 382 -22.23 -4.37 -32.08
C SER A 382 -22.80 -4.98 -33.35
N ASP A 383 -21.96 -5.70 -34.11
CA ASP A 383 -22.36 -6.36 -35.34
C ASP A 383 -22.75 -7.84 -35.13
N GLY A 384 -22.61 -8.31 -33.90
CA GLY A 384 -22.95 -9.66 -33.44
C GLY A 384 -21.80 -10.65 -33.53
N TRP A 385 -20.61 -10.24 -34.00
CA TRP A 385 -19.45 -11.12 -34.15
C TRP A 385 -18.35 -10.77 -33.17
N THR A 386 -17.71 -11.80 -32.60
CA THR A 386 -16.59 -11.60 -31.67
C THR A 386 -15.34 -11.11 -32.40
N ASP A 387 -14.83 -9.97 -31.94
CA ASP A 387 -13.57 -9.32 -32.30
C ASP A 387 -12.49 -9.59 -31.24
N ILE A 388 -11.22 -9.29 -31.58
CA ILE A 388 -10.06 -9.59 -30.74
C ILE A 388 -9.23 -8.33 -30.51
N PHE A 389 -8.99 -8.00 -29.24
CA PHE A 389 -8.03 -6.97 -28.85
C PHE A 389 -6.79 -7.59 -28.22
N VAL A 390 -5.61 -7.06 -28.57
CA VAL A 390 -4.32 -7.54 -28.08
C VAL A 390 -3.53 -6.37 -27.50
N ALA A 391 -3.19 -6.48 -26.21
CA ALA A 391 -2.32 -5.57 -25.50
C ALA A 391 -0.85 -5.91 -25.81
N THR A 392 -0.18 -4.98 -26.48
CA THR A 392 1.17 -5.21 -27.01
C THR A 392 2.23 -4.53 -26.13
N TYR A 393 3.28 -5.27 -25.81
CA TYR A 393 4.41 -4.81 -25.02
C TYR A 393 5.59 -4.31 -25.89
N ARG A 394 6.62 -3.75 -25.25
CA ARG A 394 7.83 -3.16 -25.88
C ARG A 394 7.58 -1.95 -26.77
N LEU A 395 6.81 -0.97 -26.28
CA LEU A 395 6.59 0.31 -26.97
C LEU A 395 5.92 0.17 -28.34
N ALA A 396 5.24 -0.94 -28.57
CA ALA A 396 4.56 -1.25 -29.82
C ALA A 396 3.07 -0.87 -29.75
N PRO A 397 2.42 -0.61 -30.89
CA PRO A 397 0.99 -0.35 -30.94
C PRO A 397 0.16 -1.54 -30.44
N ASP A 398 -0.90 -1.25 -29.70
CA ASP A 398 -1.96 -2.23 -29.42
C ASP A 398 -2.72 -2.55 -30.71
N ARG A 399 -3.33 -3.74 -30.78
CA ARG A 399 -4.00 -4.22 -32.01
C ARG A 399 -5.45 -4.56 -31.74
N LEU A 400 -6.33 -4.16 -32.66
CA LEU A 400 -7.76 -4.49 -32.62
C LEU A 400 -8.12 -5.15 -33.95
N TYR A 401 -8.46 -6.42 -33.91
CA TYR A 401 -8.84 -7.23 -35.06
C TYR A 401 -10.36 -7.31 -35.15
N ARG A 402 -10.93 -6.66 -36.16
CA ARG A 402 -12.34 -6.78 -36.49
C ARG A 402 -12.61 -8.07 -37.26
N ASN A 403 -13.60 -8.86 -36.83
CA ASN A 403 -14.11 -9.99 -37.57
C ASN A 403 -14.94 -9.51 -38.78
N ASN A 404 -14.60 -9.97 -39.99
CA ASN A 404 -15.29 -9.55 -41.21
C ASN A 404 -16.51 -10.43 -41.55
N MET A 405 -16.98 -11.26 -40.62
CA MET A 405 -18.15 -12.14 -40.78
C MET A 405 -18.01 -13.20 -41.88
N ASN A 406 -16.78 -13.51 -42.27
CA ASN A 406 -16.48 -14.42 -43.38
C ASN A 406 -15.26 -15.30 -43.10
N GLY A 407 -14.91 -15.46 -41.81
CA GLY A 407 -13.73 -16.19 -41.36
C GLY A 407 -12.41 -15.44 -41.54
N THR A 408 -12.45 -14.14 -41.85
CA THR A 408 -11.25 -13.29 -41.93
C THR A 408 -11.30 -12.11 -40.96
N PHE A 409 -10.14 -11.60 -40.59
CA PHE A 409 -9.97 -10.47 -39.69
C PHE A 409 -9.28 -9.28 -40.38
N THR A 410 -9.54 -8.08 -39.90
CA THR A 410 -8.83 -6.87 -40.30
C THR A 410 -8.36 -6.10 -39.08
N GLU A 411 -7.08 -5.75 -39.03
CA GLU A 411 -6.51 -4.88 -38.00
C GLU A 411 -6.99 -3.44 -38.24
N VAL A 412 -7.65 -2.86 -37.24
CA VAL A 412 -8.33 -1.56 -37.33
C VAL A 412 -7.96 -0.60 -36.21
N SER A 413 -7.00 -0.92 -35.33
CA SER A 413 -6.66 -0.11 -34.16
C SER A 413 -6.35 1.35 -34.49
N GLN A 414 -5.64 1.61 -35.58
CA GLN A 414 -5.33 2.98 -36.01
C GLN A 414 -6.57 3.74 -36.47
N GLN A 415 -7.51 3.04 -37.12
CA GLN A 415 -8.72 3.62 -37.69
C GLN A 415 -9.72 3.96 -36.59
N THR A 416 -9.82 3.11 -35.58
CA THR A 416 -10.74 3.28 -34.45
C THR A 416 -10.14 4.15 -33.34
N GLY A 417 -8.82 4.24 -33.23
CA GLY A 417 -8.14 4.93 -32.12
C GLY A 417 -7.73 4.01 -30.96
N ALA A 418 -8.00 2.70 -31.07
CA ALA A 418 -7.60 1.70 -30.08
C ALA A 418 -6.09 1.39 -30.07
N ILE A 419 -5.32 1.93 -31.01
CA ILE A 419 -3.86 1.74 -31.16
C ILE A 419 -3.04 2.28 -29.97
N GLY A 420 -3.67 3.07 -29.11
CA GLY A 420 -3.02 3.82 -28.02
C GLY A 420 -2.62 5.23 -28.46
N ILE A 421 -1.90 5.94 -27.59
CA ILE A 421 -1.42 7.30 -27.86
C ILE A 421 -0.04 7.23 -28.51
N ALA A 422 0.14 7.91 -29.64
CA ALA A 422 1.46 8.06 -30.24
C ALA A 422 2.34 8.96 -29.36
N THR A 423 3.54 8.50 -29.02
CA THR A 423 4.44 9.26 -28.16
C THR A 423 5.25 10.30 -28.94
N THR A 424 6.12 11.06 -28.26
CA THR A 424 6.97 12.06 -28.92
C THR A 424 8.03 11.44 -29.83
N GLN A 425 8.34 10.16 -29.63
CA GLN A 425 9.16 9.41 -30.57
C GLN A 425 8.29 8.72 -31.60
N PRO A 426 8.64 8.80 -32.90
CA PRO A 426 7.93 8.07 -33.93
C PRO A 426 7.86 6.57 -33.60
N GLN A 427 6.69 5.98 -33.85
CA GLN A 427 6.42 4.53 -33.72
C GLN A 427 6.37 3.96 -32.29
N TYR A 428 6.60 4.78 -31.26
CA TYR A 428 6.46 4.32 -29.87
C TYR A 428 5.08 4.63 -29.30
N PHE A 429 4.51 3.63 -28.64
CA PHE A 429 3.21 3.66 -27.97
C PHE A 429 3.36 3.20 -26.51
N GLY A 430 2.46 2.34 -26.03
CA GLY A 430 2.41 1.84 -24.67
C GLY A 430 3.21 0.57 -24.43
N HIS A 431 3.12 0.09 -23.21
CA HIS A 431 3.53 -1.23 -22.80
C HIS A 431 2.28 -1.95 -22.32
N GLY A 432 1.39 -2.32 -23.25
CA GLY A 432 0.15 -3.02 -22.94
C GLY A 432 0.45 -4.32 -22.20
N MET A 433 -0.14 -4.47 -21.01
CA MET A 433 0.04 -5.63 -20.12
C MET A 433 -1.25 -6.40 -19.87
N GLY A 434 -2.39 -5.83 -20.23
CA GLY A 434 -3.72 -6.39 -20.03
C GLY A 434 -4.81 -5.41 -20.45
N SER A 435 -6.03 -5.90 -20.59
CA SER A 435 -7.18 -5.12 -21.03
C SER A 435 -8.47 -5.73 -20.54
N ASP A 436 -9.52 -4.93 -20.39
CA ASP A 436 -10.88 -5.41 -20.14
C ASP A 436 -11.90 -4.47 -20.80
N TRP A 437 -13.12 -4.99 -21.03
CA TRP A 437 -14.21 -4.30 -21.72
C TRP A 437 -15.43 -4.13 -20.81
N ALA A 438 -16.02 -2.94 -20.84
CA ALA A 438 -17.28 -2.67 -20.16
C ALA A 438 -17.98 -1.47 -20.81
N ASP A 439 -19.31 -1.43 -20.74
CA ASP A 439 -20.08 -0.22 -21.00
C ASP A 439 -20.01 0.64 -19.72
N ILE A 440 -19.12 1.65 -19.70
CA ILE A 440 -18.80 2.39 -18.46
C ILE A 440 -19.74 3.56 -18.22
N ASP A 441 -20.40 4.08 -19.25
CA ASP A 441 -21.38 5.16 -19.15
C ASP A 441 -22.84 4.74 -19.45
N ASN A 442 -23.08 3.43 -19.63
CA ASN A 442 -24.39 2.81 -19.88
C ASN A 442 -25.07 3.38 -21.14
N ASP A 443 -24.29 3.66 -22.19
CA ASP A 443 -24.81 4.12 -23.48
C ASP A 443 -25.09 2.98 -24.48
N GLY A 444 -24.66 1.76 -24.12
CA GLY A 444 -24.86 0.53 -24.88
C GLY A 444 -23.67 0.14 -25.76
N ASP A 445 -22.64 0.99 -25.87
CA ASP A 445 -21.41 0.69 -26.58
C ASP A 445 -20.31 0.24 -25.59
N LEU A 446 -19.49 -0.75 -25.97
CA LEU A 446 -18.41 -1.22 -25.10
C LEU A 446 -17.20 -0.29 -25.15
N ASP A 447 -16.70 0.09 -23.98
CA ASP A 447 -15.46 0.83 -23.79
C ASP A 447 -14.30 -0.10 -23.40
N LEU A 448 -13.08 0.39 -23.62
CA LEU A 448 -11.86 -0.37 -23.43
C LEU A 448 -10.97 0.24 -22.35
N ALA A 449 -10.55 -0.57 -21.39
CA ALA A 449 -9.45 -0.25 -20.49
C ALA A 449 -8.17 -1.00 -20.91
N VAL A 450 -7.02 -0.31 -20.93
CA VAL A 450 -5.71 -0.91 -21.22
C VAL A 450 -4.73 -0.58 -20.11
N GLY A 451 -4.29 -1.62 -19.41
CA GLY A 451 -3.23 -1.57 -18.42
C GLY A 451 -1.87 -1.43 -19.10
N ASN A 452 -1.10 -0.42 -18.71
CA ASN A 452 0.17 -0.10 -19.36
C ASN A 452 1.30 0.05 -18.34
N LEU A 453 2.44 -0.60 -18.59
CA LEU A 453 3.70 -0.30 -17.90
C LEU A 453 4.29 1.00 -18.46
N GLY A 454 3.73 2.14 -18.12
CA GLY A 454 4.25 3.42 -18.60
C GLY A 454 5.34 3.95 -17.67
N HIS A 455 6.46 4.45 -18.18
CA HIS A 455 7.52 4.98 -17.32
C HIS A 455 7.23 6.41 -16.89
N PRO A 456 7.11 6.73 -15.59
CA PRO A 456 6.68 8.04 -15.18
C PRO A 456 7.86 8.92 -14.78
N ASP A 457 9.02 8.69 -15.38
CA ASP A 457 10.23 9.53 -15.29
C ASP A 457 10.52 10.17 -16.66
N SER A 458 11.78 10.46 -17.01
CA SER A 458 12.10 11.05 -18.31
C SER A 458 11.71 10.18 -19.50
N ARG A 459 11.42 8.90 -19.23
CA ARG A 459 10.98 7.93 -20.20
C ARG A 459 9.46 8.02 -20.48
N ALA A 460 8.70 8.86 -19.76
CA ALA A 460 7.26 9.08 -20.00
C ALA A 460 6.95 9.56 -21.41
N GLN A 461 7.89 10.27 -22.03
CA GLN A 461 7.75 10.75 -23.41
C GLN A 461 7.84 9.63 -24.48
N TYR A 462 8.13 8.40 -24.06
CA TYR A 462 8.27 7.21 -24.91
C TYR A 462 7.21 6.14 -24.62
N SER A 463 6.40 6.27 -23.56
CA SER A 463 5.44 5.23 -23.14
C SER A 463 4.09 5.80 -22.71
N ASN A 464 3.01 5.06 -22.95
CA ASN A 464 1.67 5.45 -22.56
C ASN A 464 1.39 5.17 -21.09
N PRO A 465 0.61 6.03 -20.40
CA PRO A 465 -0.05 5.63 -19.17
C PRO A 465 -1.13 4.58 -19.45
N SER A 466 -1.74 4.04 -18.40
CA SER A 466 -2.94 3.21 -18.56
C SER A 466 -4.08 4.03 -19.14
N LEU A 467 -4.86 3.43 -20.04
CA LEU A 467 -5.82 4.13 -20.88
C LEU A 467 -7.24 3.67 -20.57
N ILE A 468 -8.17 4.60 -20.48
CA ILE A 468 -9.61 4.33 -20.60
C ILE A 468 -10.09 5.00 -21.89
N LEU A 469 -10.49 4.16 -22.84
CA LEU A 469 -10.87 4.54 -24.18
C LEU A 469 -12.39 4.40 -24.33
N ARG A 470 -13.08 5.55 -24.43
CA ARG A 470 -14.52 5.55 -24.62
C ARG A 470 -14.91 5.36 -26.07
N ASN A 471 -15.86 4.47 -26.34
CA ASN A 471 -16.43 4.34 -27.66
C ASN A 471 -17.44 5.47 -27.87
N THR A 472 -17.05 6.46 -28.67
CA THR A 472 -17.87 7.65 -28.97
C THR A 472 -18.36 7.66 -30.42
N GLY A 473 -18.07 6.56 -31.14
CA GLY A 473 -18.43 6.40 -32.54
C GLY A 473 -19.89 5.99 -32.72
N SER A 474 -20.15 5.37 -33.86
CA SER A 474 -21.40 4.63 -34.07
C SER A 474 -21.03 3.18 -34.35
N ASN A 475 -21.97 2.25 -34.21
CA ASN A 475 -21.78 0.83 -34.55
C ASN A 475 -21.16 0.66 -35.96
N ALA A 476 -21.56 1.47 -36.94
CA ALA A 476 -21.03 1.42 -38.30
C ALA A 476 -19.62 2.04 -38.47
N SER A 477 -19.18 2.87 -37.53
CA SER A 477 -17.87 3.52 -37.52
C SER A 477 -17.45 3.81 -36.07
N PRO A 478 -17.06 2.77 -35.30
CA PRO A 478 -16.67 2.96 -33.90
C PRO A 478 -15.42 3.83 -33.80
N SER A 479 -15.34 4.61 -32.73
CA SER A 479 -14.22 5.51 -32.50
C SER A 479 -13.94 5.64 -31.03
N PHE A 480 -12.77 5.13 -30.65
CA PHE A 480 -12.22 5.19 -29.33
C PHE A 480 -11.50 6.52 -29.13
N THR A 481 -11.99 7.30 -28.18
CA THR A 481 -11.31 8.51 -27.74
C THR A 481 -10.77 8.29 -26.34
N ASN A 482 -9.50 8.64 -26.14
CA ASN A 482 -8.95 8.59 -24.80
C ASN A 482 -9.70 9.61 -23.91
N TRP A 483 -10.17 9.14 -22.76
CA TRP A 483 -10.96 9.94 -21.86
C TRP A 483 -10.06 10.88 -21.03
N TYR A 484 -9.64 11.98 -21.66
CA TYR A 484 -8.97 13.09 -20.98
C TYR A 484 -9.60 14.43 -21.35
N GLY A 485 -9.67 15.34 -20.37
CA GLY A 485 -9.92 16.76 -20.59
C GLY A 485 -8.65 17.58 -20.40
N THR A 486 -8.63 18.80 -20.90
CA THR A 486 -7.62 19.79 -20.51
C THR A 486 -8.36 20.87 -19.72
N ASP A 487 -7.93 21.15 -18.50
CA ASP A 487 -8.54 22.23 -17.72
C ASP A 487 -8.14 23.62 -18.25
N ALA A 488 -8.71 24.68 -17.67
CA ALA A 488 -8.46 26.05 -18.10
C ALA A 488 -6.99 26.49 -17.95
N GLN A 489 -6.16 25.71 -17.26
CA GLN A 489 -4.74 25.94 -17.02
C GLN A 489 -3.85 25.13 -17.98
N GLY A 490 -4.43 24.35 -18.89
CA GLY A 490 -3.66 23.51 -19.82
C GLY A 490 -3.21 22.18 -19.21
N ILE A 491 -3.71 21.80 -18.02
CA ILE A 491 -3.35 20.55 -17.34
C ILE A 491 -4.29 19.43 -17.83
N LEU A 492 -3.71 18.29 -18.18
CA LEU A 492 -4.45 17.10 -18.55
C LEU A 492 -5.18 16.54 -17.31
N ARG A 493 -6.50 16.48 -17.38
CA ARG A 493 -7.37 15.82 -16.42
C ARG A 493 -7.71 14.44 -16.97
N TRP A 494 -7.03 13.44 -16.44
CA TRP A 494 -7.25 12.03 -16.75
C TRP A 494 -8.63 11.57 -16.25
N HIS A 495 -9.12 10.47 -16.82
CA HIS A 495 -10.31 9.71 -16.42
C HIS A 495 -10.35 9.26 -14.95
N GLY A 496 -9.44 9.71 -14.08
CA GLY A 496 -9.40 9.40 -12.65
C GLY A 496 -8.51 8.22 -12.27
N VAL A 497 -8.17 7.36 -13.24
CA VAL A 497 -7.17 6.30 -13.05
C VAL A 497 -5.78 6.93 -13.05
N LYS A 498 -5.01 6.66 -11.99
CA LYS A 498 -3.70 7.30 -11.76
C LYS A 498 -2.62 6.70 -12.66
N PHE A 499 -1.70 7.54 -13.13
CA PHE A 499 -0.54 7.09 -13.90
C PHE A 499 0.58 6.60 -12.97
N ARG A 500 0.83 5.28 -12.98
CA ARG A 500 1.89 4.64 -12.22
C ARG A 500 2.77 3.76 -13.11
N GLU A 501 4.01 3.51 -12.67
CA GLU A 501 5.00 2.88 -13.55
C GLU A 501 4.60 1.50 -14.07
N MET A 502 3.96 0.71 -13.22
CA MET A 502 3.93 -0.76 -13.34
C MET A 502 2.53 -1.30 -13.34
N ASN A 503 1.61 -0.54 -13.91
CA ASN A 503 0.23 -0.93 -14.06
C ASN A 503 0.12 -2.14 -15.02
N ALA A 504 -0.69 -3.12 -14.64
CA ALA A 504 -0.84 -4.40 -15.32
C ALA A 504 -2.32 -4.73 -15.57
N GLY A 505 -2.79 -5.95 -15.26
CA GLY A 505 -4.15 -6.40 -15.57
C GLY A 505 -5.25 -5.49 -15.00
N MET A 506 -6.35 -5.41 -15.72
CA MET A 506 -7.53 -4.62 -15.39
C MET A 506 -8.74 -5.54 -15.26
N CYS A 507 -9.68 -5.19 -14.39
CA CYS A 507 -10.89 -5.99 -14.19
C CYS A 507 -12.05 -5.05 -13.83
N PHE A 508 -13.02 -4.91 -14.75
CA PHE A 508 -14.25 -4.17 -14.51
C PHE A 508 -15.23 -4.95 -13.64
N GLY A 509 -16.21 -4.30 -13.04
CA GLY A 509 -17.30 -4.96 -12.33
C GLY A 509 -18.07 -3.96 -11.49
N ASP A 510 -19.37 -4.15 -11.30
CA ASP A 510 -20.13 -3.28 -10.40
C ASP A 510 -20.05 -3.88 -8.99
N LEU A 511 -19.15 -3.35 -8.15
CA LEU A 511 -18.78 -3.93 -6.85
C LEU A 511 -19.62 -3.36 -5.70
N ASP A 512 -20.26 -2.20 -5.90
CA ASP A 512 -21.13 -1.56 -4.90
C ASP A 512 -22.63 -1.54 -5.29
N HIS A 513 -22.97 -2.11 -6.46
CA HIS A 513 -24.31 -2.21 -7.04
C HIS A 513 -24.97 -0.86 -7.31
N ASP A 514 -24.21 0.19 -7.60
CA ASP A 514 -24.75 1.50 -7.93
C ASP A 514 -25.27 1.61 -9.38
N GLY A 515 -24.95 0.62 -10.22
CA GLY A 515 -25.30 0.55 -11.63
C GLY A 515 -24.21 1.07 -12.58
N SER A 516 -23.05 1.45 -12.07
CA SER A 516 -21.86 1.88 -12.81
C SER A 516 -20.79 0.79 -12.74
N SER A 517 -19.95 0.70 -13.77
CA SER A 517 -18.83 -0.23 -13.77
C SER A 517 -17.67 0.34 -12.95
N ASP A 518 -17.25 -0.37 -11.91
CA ASP A 518 -16.01 -0.09 -11.17
C ASP A 518 -14.83 -0.81 -11.81
N LEU A 519 -13.62 -0.41 -11.43
CA LEU A 519 -12.39 -0.88 -12.05
C LEU A 519 -11.35 -1.26 -11.00
N TRP A 520 -10.99 -2.54 -10.95
CA TRP A 520 -9.78 -3.00 -10.29
C TRP A 520 -8.58 -2.91 -11.25
N HIS A 521 -7.43 -2.50 -10.73
CA HIS A 521 -6.21 -2.32 -11.51
C HIS A 521 -4.98 -2.82 -10.76
N GLY A 522 -4.33 -3.84 -11.32
CA GLY A 522 -3.10 -4.42 -10.77
C GLY A 522 -1.88 -3.55 -11.01
N GLN A 523 -0.90 -3.65 -10.10
CA GLN A 523 0.39 -3.01 -10.24
C GLN A 523 1.51 -3.98 -9.87
N ILE A 524 2.36 -4.33 -10.83
CA ILE A 524 3.39 -5.36 -10.68
C ILE A 524 4.67 -4.83 -10.01
N SER A 525 5.45 -5.74 -9.42
CA SER A 525 6.76 -5.43 -8.85
C SER A 525 7.86 -6.31 -9.46
N TYR A 526 9.00 -5.69 -9.78
CA TYR A 526 10.24 -6.39 -10.14
C TYR A 526 11.05 -6.83 -8.92
N GLU A 527 10.78 -6.25 -7.74
CA GLU A 527 11.47 -6.56 -6.49
C GLU A 527 10.63 -7.53 -5.66
N ALA A 528 11.25 -8.62 -5.21
CA ALA A 528 10.62 -9.54 -4.26
C ALA A 528 10.53 -8.95 -2.83
N PHE A 529 11.41 -8.01 -2.47
CA PHE A 529 11.49 -7.37 -1.16
C PHE A 529 12.03 -5.93 -1.28
N GLY A 530 11.55 -5.00 -0.45
CA GLY A 530 12.06 -3.62 -0.38
C GLY A 530 11.01 -2.54 -0.72
N ALA A 531 11.43 -1.28 -0.77
CA ALA A 531 10.54 -0.16 -1.09
C ALA A 531 9.92 -0.25 -2.50
N GLY A 532 10.55 -0.96 -3.45
CA GLY A 532 9.97 -1.24 -4.77
C GLY A 532 8.97 -2.39 -4.79
N ALA A 533 8.83 -3.16 -3.70
CA ALA A 533 7.84 -4.23 -3.56
C ALA A 533 6.48 -3.73 -3.04
N ASN A 534 6.39 -2.52 -2.47
CA ASN A 534 5.15 -1.94 -1.95
C ASN A 534 4.31 -1.27 -3.04
N ARG A 535 3.79 -2.06 -3.99
CA ARG A 535 3.01 -1.57 -5.14
C ARG A 535 1.56 -2.06 -5.09
N PRO A 536 0.68 -1.45 -4.26
CA PRO A 536 -0.70 -1.89 -4.14
C PRO A 536 -1.46 -1.82 -5.47
N ALA A 537 -2.33 -2.79 -5.70
CA ALA A 537 -3.41 -2.66 -6.67
C ALA A 537 -4.40 -1.57 -6.21
N HIS A 538 -5.16 -1.06 -7.16
CA HIS A 538 -6.14 -0.01 -6.93
C HIS A 538 -7.54 -0.47 -7.27
N LEU A 539 -8.52 0.10 -6.57
CA LEU A 539 -9.94 -0.06 -6.82
C LEU A 539 -10.51 1.32 -7.09
N TYR A 540 -11.08 1.50 -8.27
CA TYR A 540 -11.65 2.77 -8.71
C TYR A 540 -13.15 2.63 -8.88
N TYR A 541 -13.92 3.48 -8.19
CA TYR A 541 -15.36 3.54 -8.41
C TYR A 541 -15.70 4.37 -9.62
N GLY A 542 -16.55 3.80 -10.47
CA GLY A 542 -17.02 4.42 -11.71
C GLY A 542 -18.19 5.36 -11.50
N SER A 543 -18.64 5.99 -12.59
CA SER A 543 -19.90 6.70 -12.59
C SER A 543 -20.45 6.81 -14.00
N THR A 544 -21.74 6.51 -14.14
CA THR A 544 -22.50 6.73 -15.37
C THR A 544 -22.89 8.19 -15.60
N THR A 545 -22.54 9.09 -14.67
CA THR A 545 -22.72 10.53 -14.89
C THR A 545 -21.66 11.02 -15.88
N PRO A 546 -22.05 11.63 -17.01
CA PRO A 546 -21.10 12.02 -18.04
C PRO A 546 -19.95 12.88 -17.53
N ASN A 547 -18.72 12.53 -17.91
CA ASN A 547 -17.48 13.21 -17.55
C ASN A 547 -17.14 13.22 -16.05
N THR A 548 -17.76 12.35 -15.26
CA THR A 548 -17.31 12.09 -13.88
C THR A 548 -16.12 11.12 -13.93
N PRO A 549 -14.95 11.48 -13.36
CA PRO A 549 -13.80 10.61 -13.36
C PRO A 549 -13.96 9.46 -12.36
N PHE A 550 -13.24 8.37 -12.60
CA PHE A 550 -13.02 7.29 -11.65
C PHE A 550 -12.42 7.82 -10.34
N VAL A 551 -12.84 7.27 -9.21
CA VAL A 551 -12.33 7.67 -7.88
C VAL A 551 -11.66 6.48 -7.20
N ASP A 552 -10.38 6.60 -6.88
CA ASP A 552 -9.64 5.57 -6.13
C ASP A 552 -10.20 5.43 -4.70
N ARG A 553 -10.66 4.23 -4.37
CA ARG A 553 -11.28 3.85 -3.09
C ARG A 553 -10.55 2.69 -2.42
N ALA A 554 -9.40 2.25 -2.93
CA ALA A 554 -8.67 1.10 -2.39
C ALA A 554 -8.39 1.23 -0.88
N TRP A 555 -7.97 2.42 -0.42
CA TRP A 555 -7.65 2.68 0.99
C TRP A 555 -8.84 2.55 1.93
N GLU A 556 -9.97 3.11 1.49
CA GLU A 556 -11.23 3.12 2.24
C GLU A 556 -11.80 1.71 2.33
N GLN A 557 -11.72 0.99 1.22
CA GLN A 557 -12.34 -0.31 1.07
C GLN A 557 -11.49 -1.47 1.60
N GLY A 558 -10.20 -1.26 1.84
CA GLY A 558 -9.36 -2.28 2.44
C GLY A 558 -8.68 -3.23 1.46
N LEU A 559 -8.79 -2.97 0.16
CA LEU A 559 -8.32 -3.88 -0.90
C LEU A 559 -6.81 -3.68 -1.13
N PHE A 560 -5.99 -4.38 -0.33
CA PHE A 560 -4.52 -4.29 -0.41
C PHE A 560 -3.91 -5.58 -0.92
N ILE A 561 -3.43 -5.54 -2.16
CA ILE A 561 -2.55 -6.57 -2.70
C ILE A 561 -1.40 -5.92 -3.46
N HIS A 562 -0.16 -6.29 -3.16
CA HIS A 562 1.03 -5.71 -3.79
C HIS A 562 1.52 -6.57 -4.96
N GLY A 563 2.04 -5.96 -6.03
CA GLY A 563 2.67 -6.72 -7.12
C GLY A 563 1.70 -7.61 -7.91
N ALA A 564 0.41 -7.27 -7.90
CA ALA A 564 -0.62 -8.07 -8.56
C ALA A 564 -0.56 -7.91 -10.08
N TRP A 565 -0.57 -9.04 -10.79
CA TRP A 565 -0.56 -9.08 -12.25
C TRP A 565 -1.96 -9.04 -12.83
N THR A 566 -2.91 -9.72 -12.19
CA THR A 566 -4.29 -9.86 -12.66
C THR A 566 -5.22 -10.11 -11.48
N ALA A 567 -6.52 -9.89 -11.69
CA ALA A 567 -7.58 -10.37 -10.82
C ALA A 567 -8.66 -11.06 -11.67
N VAL A 568 -9.44 -11.92 -11.03
CA VAL A 568 -10.64 -12.53 -11.60
C VAL A 568 -11.83 -12.24 -10.70
N ARG A 569 -12.97 -11.93 -11.32
CA ARG A 569 -14.24 -11.62 -10.64
C ARG A 569 -15.22 -12.77 -10.73
N PHE A 570 -15.87 -13.07 -9.62
CA PHE A 570 -16.91 -14.09 -9.50
C PHE A 570 -17.63 -13.93 -8.16
N ASP A 571 -18.85 -14.45 -8.05
CA ASP A 571 -19.61 -14.50 -6.80
C ASP A 571 -19.27 -15.81 -6.08
N VAL A 572 -18.35 -15.77 -5.11
CA VAL A 572 -17.73 -16.96 -4.52
C VAL A 572 -18.71 -17.78 -3.69
N ASP A 573 -19.69 -17.10 -3.07
CA ASP A 573 -20.57 -17.71 -2.08
C ASP A 573 -22.06 -17.67 -2.41
N ARG A 574 -22.40 -17.05 -3.55
CA ARG A 574 -23.73 -16.98 -4.16
C ARG A 574 -24.70 -16.11 -3.37
N ASP A 575 -24.19 -15.04 -2.76
CA ASP A 575 -25.01 -14.03 -2.09
C ASP A 575 -25.44 -12.88 -3.02
N GLY A 576 -24.87 -12.77 -4.22
CA GLY A 576 -25.27 -11.85 -5.28
C GLY A 576 -24.37 -10.64 -5.47
N ASP A 577 -23.24 -10.56 -4.76
CA ASP A 577 -22.18 -9.61 -5.08
C ASP A 577 -20.94 -10.27 -5.71
N LEU A 578 -20.12 -9.43 -6.35
CA LEU A 578 -18.87 -9.88 -6.98
C LEU A 578 -17.73 -9.79 -5.98
N ASP A 579 -17.00 -10.90 -5.85
CA ASP A 579 -15.72 -10.99 -5.16
C ASP A 579 -14.54 -10.87 -6.13
N LEU A 580 -13.33 -10.73 -5.57
CA LEU A 580 -12.11 -10.57 -6.35
C LEU A 580 -11.00 -11.51 -5.86
N LEU A 581 -10.58 -12.44 -6.71
CA LEU A 581 -9.34 -13.20 -6.52
C LEU A 581 -8.21 -12.52 -7.27
N CYS A 582 -7.30 -11.91 -6.51
CA CYS A 582 -6.16 -11.18 -7.05
C CYS A 582 -4.89 -12.05 -6.99
N ALA A 583 -4.21 -12.17 -8.12
CA ALA A 583 -2.99 -12.97 -8.27
C ALA A 583 -1.74 -12.09 -8.25
N SER A 584 -0.82 -12.37 -7.33
CA SER A 584 0.45 -11.67 -7.18
C SER A 584 1.65 -12.58 -7.38
N GLY A 585 2.54 -12.12 -8.26
CA GLY A 585 3.85 -12.72 -8.43
C GLY A 585 4.85 -12.25 -7.38
N THR A 586 4.52 -11.27 -6.53
CA THR A 586 5.42 -10.66 -5.53
C THR A 586 5.07 -11.09 -4.12
N GLU A 587 3.79 -11.04 -3.76
CA GLU A 587 3.26 -11.59 -2.52
C GLU A 587 2.31 -12.77 -2.80
N ASN A 588 1.55 -13.21 -1.80
CA ASN A 588 0.60 -14.31 -1.98
C ASN A 588 -0.68 -13.84 -2.66
N ILE A 589 -1.42 -14.77 -3.28
CA ILE A 589 -2.77 -14.52 -3.77
C ILE A 589 -3.67 -14.02 -2.64
N LYS A 590 -4.68 -13.22 -3.00
CA LYS A 590 -5.73 -12.79 -2.07
C LYS A 590 -7.10 -12.92 -2.70
N LEU A 591 -7.97 -13.73 -2.09
CA LEU A 591 -9.40 -13.74 -2.34
C LEU A 591 -10.05 -12.71 -1.42
N PHE A 592 -10.49 -11.60 -1.99
CA PHE A 592 -11.23 -10.58 -1.29
C PHE A 592 -12.72 -10.86 -1.39
N ARG A 593 -13.34 -11.19 -0.25
CA ARG A 593 -14.81 -11.21 -0.17
C ARG A 593 -15.34 -9.79 -0.11
N ASN A 594 -16.36 -9.48 -0.89
CA ASN A 594 -16.95 -8.15 -1.01
C ASN A 594 -18.02 -7.88 0.05
N ASP A 595 -17.63 -7.54 1.27
CA ASP A 595 -18.57 -7.13 2.33
C ASP A 595 -18.98 -5.63 2.24
N VAL A 596 -18.84 -4.98 1.07
CA VAL A 596 -19.20 -3.56 0.86
C VAL A 596 -20.70 -3.34 1.06
N ALA A 597 -21.06 -2.23 1.71
CA ALA A 597 -22.44 -1.80 1.80
C ALA A 597 -22.98 -1.45 0.41
N LYS A 598 -23.89 -2.25 -0.13
CA LYS A 598 -24.39 -2.04 -1.50
C LYS A 598 -25.38 -0.87 -1.59
N LEU A 599 -25.30 -0.13 -2.68
CA LEU A 599 -26.14 1.02 -3.00
C LEU A 599 -27.44 0.63 -3.72
N GLY A 600 -27.55 -0.63 -4.15
CA GLY A 600 -28.66 -1.13 -4.94
C GLY A 600 -28.78 -2.65 -4.97
N ASN A 601 -29.51 -3.11 -5.97
CA ASN A 601 -29.74 -4.51 -6.31
C ASN A 601 -28.80 -4.93 -7.44
N SER A 602 -28.64 -6.24 -7.60
CA SER A 602 -27.89 -6.85 -8.71
C SER A 602 -28.71 -7.94 -9.40
N ILE A 603 -28.17 -8.53 -10.46
CA ILE A 603 -28.61 -9.81 -11.02
C ILE A 603 -27.41 -10.54 -11.61
N THR A 604 -27.40 -11.86 -11.47
CA THR A 604 -26.40 -12.72 -12.09
C THR A 604 -27.09 -13.64 -13.09
N LEU A 605 -26.56 -13.72 -14.32
CA LEU A 605 -27.11 -14.51 -15.41
C LEU A 605 -26.07 -15.50 -15.95
N ARG A 606 -26.40 -16.79 -15.97
CA ARG A 606 -25.70 -17.81 -16.76
C ARG A 606 -26.51 -18.10 -18.01
N LEU A 607 -25.98 -17.78 -19.17
CA LEU A 607 -26.67 -18.02 -20.45
C LEU A 607 -26.43 -19.46 -20.91
N ARG A 608 -27.48 -20.14 -21.39
CA ARG A 608 -27.37 -21.49 -21.94
C ARG A 608 -28.21 -21.68 -23.19
N ASP A 609 -27.66 -22.26 -24.26
CA ASP A 609 -28.46 -22.80 -25.35
C ASP A 609 -28.76 -24.28 -25.12
N ALA A 610 -29.67 -24.57 -24.20
CA ALA A 610 -30.06 -25.94 -23.83
C ALA A 610 -30.69 -26.76 -24.98
N SER A 611 -31.00 -26.11 -26.11
CA SER A 611 -31.54 -26.77 -27.30
C SER A 611 -30.50 -27.08 -28.37
N ALA A 612 -29.31 -26.52 -28.24
CA ALA A 612 -28.27 -26.69 -29.23
C ALA A 612 -27.44 -27.93 -28.94
N SER A 613 -27.13 -28.68 -30.00
CA SER A 613 -26.17 -29.78 -29.99
C SER A 613 -24.72 -29.29 -30.10
N SER A 614 -24.53 -27.99 -30.34
CA SER A 614 -23.25 -27.28 -30.40
C SER A 614 -23.44 -25.88 -29.79
N HIS A 615 -22.39 -25.30 -29.21
CA HIS A 615 -22.34 -23.96 -28.63
C HIS A 615 -23.26 -23.73 -27.41
N ARG A 616 -23.16 -24.59 -26.38
CA ARG A 616 -24.08 -24.58 -25.22
C ARG A 616 -23.93 -23.36 -24.30
N ASP A 617 -22.74 -22.77 -24.24
CA ASP A 617 -22.41 -21.64 -23.36
C ASP A 617 -22.78 -20.26 -23.91
N ALA A 618 -23.29 -20.22 -25.15
CA ALA A 618 -23.76 -19.00 -25.81
C ALA A 618 -22.71 -17.87 -25.88
N TYR A 619 -21.45 -18.21 -26.18
CA TYR A 619 -20.44 -17.21 -26.54
C TYR A 619 -20.89 -16.42 -27.78
N GLY A 620 -20.67 -15.11 -27.76
CA GLY A 620 -21.25 -14.12 -28.67
C GLY A 620 -22.61 -13.54 -28.22
N ALA A 621 -23.24 -14.06 -27.16
CA ALA A 621 -24.57 -13.59 -26.74
C ALA A 621 -24.54 -12.27 -25.96
N HIS A 622 -25.54 -11.41 -26.21
CA HIS A 622 -25.74 -10.13 -25.54
C HIS A 622 -26.97 -10.18 -24.63
N ALA A 623 -26.83 -9.77 -23.36
CA ALA A 623 -27.93 -9.60 -22.43
C ALA A 623 -28.16 -8.10 -22.14
N THR A 624 -29.41 -7.67 -22.29
CA THR A 624 -29.88 -6.35 -21.86
C THR A 624 -30.86 -6.49 -20.72
N ILE A 625 -30.54 -5.88 -19.58
CA ILE A 625 -31.39 -5.85 -18.39
C ILE A 625 -32.13 -4.51 -18.39
N TYR A 626 -33.46 -4.56 -18.38
CA TYR A 626 -34.31 -3.38 -18.28
C TYR A 626 -34.76 -3.24 -16.82
N ALA A 627 -34.35 -2.15 -16.17
CA ALA A 627 -34.69 -1.89 -14.78
C ALA A 627 -34.79 -0.39 -14.52
N GLY A 628 -35.87 0.06 -13.87
CA GLY A 628 -36.03 1.46 -13.46
C GLY A 628 -36.02 2.47 -14.61
N GLY A 629 -36.39 2.04 -15.83
CA GLY A 629 -36.34 2.87 -17.04
C GLY A 629 -34.95 3.04 -17.66
N LYS A 630 -33.95 2.30 -17.20
CA LYS A 630 -32.59 2.22 -17.77
C LYS A 630 -32.36 0.87 -18.44
N GLN A 631 -31.33 0.81 -19.29
CA GLN A 631 -30.81 -0.41 -19.90
C GLN A 631 -29.41 -0.65 -19.37
N TYR A 632 -29.09 -1.91 -19.07
CA TYR A 632 -27.75 -2.34 -18.67
C TYR A 632 -27.33 -3.45 -19.60
N HIS A 633 -26.19 -3.28 -20.26
CA HIS A 633 -25.70 -4.18 -21.28
C HIS A 633 -24.58 -5.07 -20.72
N ARG A 634 -24.66 -6.37 -20.99
CA ARG A 634 -23.58 -7.33 -20.75
C ARG A 634 -23.42 -8.22 -21.96
N TRP A 635 -22.19 -8.58 -22.23
CA TRP A 635 -21.86 -9.44 -23.34
C TRP A 635 -21.04 -10.63 -22.85
N MET A 636 -21.28 -11.79 -23.47
CA MET A 636 -20.48 -12.99 -23.28
C MET A 636 -19.64 -13.20 -24.54
N PRO A 637 -18.39 -12.72 -24.60
CA PRO A 637 -17.56 -12.84 -25.80
C PRO A 637 -17.19 -14.26 -26.24
N GLY A 638 -17.08 -15.14 -25.25
CA GLY A 638 -16.00 -16.12 -25.20
C GLY A 638 -15.38 -16.17 -23.81
N THR A 639 -14.18 -16.72 -23.69
CA THR A 639 -13.38 -16.62 -22.47
C THR A 639 -13.10 -15.15 -22.14
N VAL A 640 -13.48 -14.71 -20.94
CA VAL A 640 -13.25 -13.34 -20.46
C VAL A 640 -11.93 -13.27 -19.70
N SER A 641 -10.99 -12.45 -20.17
CA SER A 641 -9.65 -12.29 -19.60
C SER A 641 -9.30 -10.81 -19.39
N GLY A 642 -8.72 -10.48 -18.24
CA GLY A 642 -8.37 -9.11 -17.83
C GLY A 642 -6.85 -8.83 -17.83
N GLY A 643 -6.03 -9.83 -18.13
CA GLY A 643 -4.57 -9.76 -18.01
C GLY A 643 -3.89 -11.05 -18.47
N ARG A 644 -2.63 -11.24 -18.07
CA ARG A 644 -1.82 -12.40 -18.47
C ARG A 644 -2.40 -13.71 -17.94
N MET A 645 -2.88 -14.59 -18.83
CA MET A 645 -3.48 -15.90 -18.50
C MET A 645 -4.41 -15.85 -17.28
N SER A 646 -5.47 -15.07 -17.39
CA SER A 646 -6.58 -15.09 -16.45
C SER A 646 -7.89 -15.43 -17.15
N GLN A 647 -8.82 -16.02 -16.41
CA GLN A 647 -10.18 -16.24 -16.87
C GLN A 647 -11.16 -15.95 -15.75
N MET A 648 -12.12 -15.09 -16.06
CA MET A 648 -13.21 -14.70 -15.16
C MET A 648 -14.40 -15.66 -15.28
N SER A 649 -15.37 -15.52 -14.38
CA SER A 649 -16.59 -16.34 -14.40
C SER A 649 -17.35 -16.19 -15.72
N GLN A 650 -18.01 -17.26 -16.15
CA GLN A 650 -19.01 -17.21 -17.23
C GLN A 650 -20.34 -16.55 -16.78
N ASP A 651 -20.43 -16.11 -15.54
CA ASP A 651 -21.63 -15.46 -15.02
C ASP A 651 -21.64 -13.97 -15.33
N LEU A 652 -22.69 -13.51 -16.01
CA LEU A 652 -22.91 -12.10 -16.30
C LEU A 652 -23.57 -11.43 -15.10
N HIS A 653 -22.76 -10.77 -14.27
CA HIS A 653 -23.24 -9.95 -13.16
C HIS A 653 -23.52 -8.50 -13.58
N VAL A 654 -24.63 -7.95 -13.09
CA VAL A 654 -25.09 -6.59 -13.35
C VAL A 654 -25.62 -5.97 -12.07
N GLY A 655 -24.98 -4.91 -11.57
CA GLY A 655 -25.64 -4.02 -10.61
C GLY A 655 -26.60 -3.08 -11.34
N ILE A 656 -27.76 -2.83 -10.72
CA ILE A 656 -28.87 -2.09 -11.32
C ILE A 656 -29.36 -0.93 -10.45
N GLY A 657 -28.54 -0.52 -9.47
CA GLY A 657 -28.93 0.47 -8.47
C GLY A 657 -30.19 0.04 -7.71
N ARG A 658 -30.95 0.99 -7.17
CA ARG A 658 -32.18 0.70 -6.40
C ARG A 658 -33.38 0.28 -7.25
N SER A 659 -33.14 -0.12 -8.49
CA SER A 659 -34.18 -0.48 -9.45
C SER A 659 -34.65 -1.91 -9.25
N THR A 660 -35.87 -2.20 -9.71
CA THR A 660 -36.38 -3.56 -9.86
C THR A 660 -36.33 -3.94 -11.33
N ILE A 661 -36.11 -5.22 -11.62
CA ILE A 661 -36.07 -5.71 -13.00
C ILE A 661 -37.48 -5.76 -13.58
N ASP A 662 -37.62 -5.18 -14.77
CA ASP A 662 -38.80 -5.24 -15.62
C ASP A 662 -38.72 -6.46 -16.55
N SER A 663 -37.60 -6.60 -17.26
CA SER A 663 -37.32 -7.74 -18.14
C SER A 663 -35.84 -7.89 -18.46
N VAL A 664 -35.44 -9.11 -18.80
CA VAL A 664 -34.15 -9.42 -19.42
C VAL A 664 -34.39 -9.79 -20.88
N VAL A 665 -33.59 -9.26 -21.80
CA VAL A 665 -33.62 -9.62 -23.22
C VAL A 665 -32.25 -10.15 -23.61
N VAL A 666 -32.21 -11.35 -24.18
CA VAL A 666 -30.98 -11.96 -24.69
C VAL A 666 -31.04 -12.00 -26.22
N VAL A 667 -30.00 -11.47 -26.87
CA VAL A 667 -29.71 -11.66 -28.29
C VAL A 667 -28.66 -12.77 -28.37
N TRP A 668 -29.04 -13.90 -28.97
CA TRP A 668 -28.19 -15.09 -29.10
C TRP A 668 -27.20 -14.93 -30.27
N PRO A 669 -26.13 -15.73 -30.35
CA PRO A 669 -25.09 -15.59 -31.36
C PRO A 669 -25.62 -15.68 -32.80
N ASN A 670 -26.66 -16.50 -33.01
CA ASN A 670 -27.35 -16.61 -34.30
C ASN A 670 -28.32 -15.44 -34.62
N GLY A 671 -28.31 -14.36 -33.82
CA GLY A 671 -29.16 -13.18 -33.96
C GLY A 671 -30.60 -13.32 -33.45
N SER A 672 -31.01 -14.52 -32.99
CA SER A 672 -32.35 -14.71 -32.41
C SER A 672 -32.50 -13.99 -31.07
N ARG A 673 -33.73 -13.64 -30.69
CA ARG A 673 -34.00 -12.87 -29.46
C ARG A 673 -35.00 -13.58 -28.57
N THR A 674 -34.72 -13.62 -27.27
CA THR A 674 -35.62 -14.15 -26.25
C THR A 674 -35.78 -13.15 -25.10
N SER A 675 -37.00 -13.00 -24.57
CA SER A 675 -37.32 -12.09 -23.47
C SER A 675 -37.83 -12.84 -22.26
N TYR A 676 -37.40 -12.41 -21.07
CA TYR A 676 -37.65 -13.06 -19.79
C TYR A 676 -38.18 -12.05 -18.78
N THR A 677 -39.23 -12.41 -18.06
CA THR A 677 -39.83 -11.56 -17.00
C THR A 677 -39.79 -12.22 -15.62
N THR A 678 -39.24 -13.43 -15.51
CA THR A 678 -39.18 -14.22 -14.28
C THR A 678 -37.81 -14.21 -13.62
N ALA A 679 -36.75 -13.82 -14.32
CA ALA A 679 -35.44 -13.55 -13.73
C ALA A 679 -35.53 -12.21 -12.97
N THR A 680 -35.52 -12.27 -11.65
CA THR A 680 -35.67 -11.08 -10.79
C THR A 680 -34.33 -10.66 -10.19
N GLU A 681 -34.28 -9.43 -9.69
CA GLU A 681 -33.14 -8.90 -8.96
C GLU A 681 -32.74 -9.75 -7.73
N ASN A 682 -31.48 -9.61 -7.33
CA ASN A 682 -30.78 -10.25 -6.22
C ASN A 682 -30.83 -11.78 -6.27
N GLY A 683 -30.80 -12.34 -7.48
CA GLY A 683 -30.75 -13.78 -7.71
C GLY A 683 -29.78 -14.12 -8.85
N ALA A 684 -29.32 -15.37 -8.83
CA ALA A 684 -28.51 -15.96 -9.89
C ALA A 684 -29.36 -16.94 -10.71
N TRP A 685 -29.44 -16.72 -12.01
CA TRP A 685 -30.37 -17.41 -12.89
C TRP A 685 -29.66 -18.05 -14.08
N ILE A 686 -30.00 -19.30 -14.38
CA ILE A 686 -29.79 -19.87 -15.71
C ILE A 686 -30.91 -19.37 -16.61
N VAL A 687 -30.53 -18.69 -17.69
CA VAL A 687 -31.45 -18.17 -18.71
C VAL A 687 -31.18 -18.91 -20.01
N ALA A 688 -32.15 -19.70 -20.45
CA ALA A 688 -31.98 -20.55 -21.62
C ALA A 688 -32.72 -20.03 -22.86
N LYS A 689 -32.13 -20.23 -24.04
CA LYS A 689 -32.68 -19.75 -25.33
C LYS A 689 -34.12 -20.13 -25.62
N ASN A 690 -34.53 -21.32 -25.17
CA ASN A 690 -35.90 -21.84 -25.31
C ASN A 690 -36.94 -21.09 -24.46
N GLY A 691 -36.55 -20.07 -23.69
CA GLY A 691 -37.42 -19.27 -22.84
C GLY A 691 -37.48 -19.72 -21.38
N SER A 692 -36.79 -20.81 -20.99
CA SER A 692 -36.78 -21.26 -19.60
C SER A 692 -35.85 -20.44 -18.73
N VAL A 693 -36.28 -20.19 -17.50
CA VAL A 693 -35.48 -19.56 -16.43
C VAL A 693 -35.50 -20.49 -15.22
N SER A 694 -34.34 -20.79 -14.67
CA SER A 694 -34.19 -21.56 -13.43
C SER A 694 -33.12 -20.93 -12.54
N PRO A 695 -33.17 -21.13 -11.21
CA PRO A 695 -32.07 -20.73 -10.34
C PRO A 695 -30.77 -21.43 -10.77
N LEU A 696 -29.65 -20.72 -10.78
CA LEU A 696 -28.32 -21.30 -11.02
C LEU A 696 -27.91 -22.22 -9.87
N THR A 697 -28.11 -21.75 -8.65
CA THR A 697 -27.91 -22.52 -7.43
C THR A 697 -28.88 -22.03 -6.33
N GLN A 698 -28.74 -22.54 -5.11
CA GLN A 698 -29.47 -21.99 -3.97
C GLN A 698 -28.91 -20.60 -3.60
N PRO A 699 -29.74 -19.53 -3.66
CA PRO A 699 -29.27 -18.19 -3.33
C PRO A 699 -29.00 -18.05 -1.84
N ARG A 700 -28.08 -17.14 -1.49
CA ARG A 700 -27.88 -16.66 -0.12
C ARG A 700 -28.47 -15.27 0.06
N ALA A 701 -28.56 -14.84 1.31
CA ALA A 701 -29.00 -13.48 1.64
C ALA A 701 -27.78 -12.56 1.70
N LEU A 702 -27.86 -11.44 1.00
CA LEU A 702 -26.81 -10.42 0.96
C LEU A 702 -27.01 -9.41 2.07
N GLN A 703 -25.99 -9.17 2.89
CA GLN A 703 -26.03 -8.13 3.91
C GLN A 703 -25.75 -6.76 3.30
N LEU A 704 -26.52 -5.74 3.69
CA LEU A 704 -26.40 -4.39 3.14
C LEU A 704 -25.92 -3.38 4.18
N ALA A 705 -26.54 -3.37 5.36
CA ALA A 705 -26.20 -2.41 6.40
C ALA A 705 -26.56 -2.92 7.81
N PRO A 706 -25.89 -2.46 8.87
CA PRO A 706 -24.67 -1.66 8.84
C PRO A 706 -23.47 -2.51 8.39
N ALA A 707 -22.53 -1.90 7.67
CA ALA A 707 -21.34 -2.59 7.18
C ALA A 707 -20.54 -3.24 8.33
N THR A 708 -19.87 -4.35 8.04
CA THR A 708 -19.04 -5.03 9.05
C THR A 708 -17.93 -4.12 9.59
N GLY A 709 -17.68 -4.18 10.91
CA GLY A 709 -16.70 -3.35 11.59
C GLY A 709 -17.07 -1.87 11.75
N SER A 710 -18.20 -1.42 11.20
CA SER A 710 -18.62 -0.02 11.28
C SER A 710 -18.93 0.41 12.73
N ILE A 711 -18.64 1.67 13.03
CA ILE A 711 -18.74 2.24 14.37
C ILE A 711 -19.59 3.51 14.39
N ASP A 712 -19.81 4.06 15.59
CA ASP A 712 -20.52 5.31 15.81
C ASP A 712 -21.99 5.30 15.36
N HIS A 713 -22.61 4.12 15.35
CA HIS A 713 -24.04 4.03 15.07
C HIS A 713 -24.85 4.58 16.23
N ALA A 714 -25.86 5.40 15.93
CA ALA A 714 -26.86 5.80 16.91
C ALA A 714 -27.84 4.65 17.18
N SER A 715 -28.39 4.56 18.39
CA SER A 715 -29.51 3.65 18.66
C SER A 715 -30.84 4.41 18.44
N PRO A 716 -31.80 3.86 17.68
CA PRO A 716 -31.82 2.51 17.09
C PRO A 716 -31.01 2.36 15.80
N VAL A 717 -30.50 1.15 15.56
CA VAL A 717 -29.77 0.78 14.32
C VAL A 717 -30.70 -0.01 13.40
N ILE A 718 -30.66 0.28 12.10
CA ILE A 718 -31.40 -0.49 11.08
C ILE A 718 -30.44 -1.54 10.51
N LEU A 719 -30.78 -2.82 10.69
CA LEU A 719 -30.15 -3.91 9.96
C LEU A 719 -30.92 -4.11 8.67
N GLN A 720 -30.21 -4.20 7.54
CA GLN A 720 -30.76 -4.31 6.20
C GLN A 720 -30.01 -5.38 5.41
N TRP A 721 -30.75 -6.13 4.62
CA TRP A 721 -30.24 -7.18 3.73
C TRP A 721 -31.10 -7.23 2.47
N THR A 722 -30.72 -8.06 1.52
CA THR A 722 -31.54 -8.34 0.35
C THR A 722 -31.43 -9.81 -0.08
N GLY A 723 -32.24 -10.17 -1.06
CA GLY A 723 -32.27 -11.48 -1.69
C GLY A 723 -33.36 -11.50 -2.76
N PRO A 724 -33.60 -12.65 -3.40
CA PRO A 724 -34.57 -12.74 -4.49
C PRO A 724 -35.96 -12.25 -4.07
N ARG A 725 -36.67 -11.60 -5.00
CA ARG A 725 -37.98 -10.99 -4.76
C ARG A 725 -38.95 -11.97 -4.08
N GLY A 726 -39.53 -11.57 -2.95
CA GLY A 726 -40.49 -12.38 -2.20
C GLY A 726 -39.87 -13.38 -1.21
N SER A 727 -38.55 -13.31 -1.01
CA SER A 727 -37.84 -14.09 0.00
C SER A 727 -38.34 -13.83 1.42
N ILE A 728 -38.14 -14.84 2.27
CA ILE A 728 -38.39 -14.79 3.71
C ILE A 728 -37.07 -15.07 4.42
N TYR A 729 -36.81 -14.37 5.51
CA TYR A 729 -35.50 -14.34 6.16
C TYR A 729 -35.52 -14.79 7.62
N ASP A 730 -34.42 -15.39 8.06
CA ASP A 730 -34.11 -15.56 9.48
C ASP A 730 -32.93 -14.65 9.83
N VAL A 731 -32.98 -13.98 10.99
CA VAL A 731 -31.97 -13.01 11.44
C VAL A 731 -31.66 -13.23 12.91
N VAL A 732 -30.37 -13.28 13.24
CA VAL A 732 -29.89 -13.42 14.61
C VAL A 732 -28.92 -12.30 14.97
N ILE A 733 -29.06 -11.77 16.19
CA ILE A 733 -28.21 -10.70 16.75
C ILE A 733 -27.67 -11.16 18.10
N GLY A 734 -26.38 -10.93 18.38
CA GLY A 734 -25.71 -11.35 19.60
C GLY A 734 -24.60 -10.41 20.07
N LEU A 735 -24.12 -10.62 21.30
CA LEU A 735 -22.91 -9.96 21.83
C LEU A 735 -21.62 -10.70 21.47
N LYS A 736 -21.75 -11.91 20.91
CA LYS A 736 -20.64 -12.77 20.51
C LYS A 736 -20.94 -13.34 19.12
N PRO A 737 -19.90 -13.56 18.28
CA PRO A 737 -20.07 -14.07 16.92
C PRO A 737 -20.52 -15.54 16.86
N ASP A 738 -20.48 -16.27 17.99
CA ASP A 738 -20.93 -17.67 18.06
C ASP A 738 -22.46 -17.82 18.16
N PHE A 739 -23.16 -16.75 18.52
CA PHE A 739 -24.60 -16.72 18.78
C PHE A 739 -25.10 -17.83 19.75
N ASN A 740 -24.24 -18.32 20.65
CA ASN A 740 -24.62 -19.34 21.64
C ASN A 740 -25.68 -18.83 22.64
N GLN A 741 -25.74 -17.51 22.82
CA GLN A 741 -26.78 -16.81 23.59
C GLN A 741 -27.24 -15.59 22.77
N PRO A 742 -28.16 -15.78 21.80
CA PRO A 742 -28.60 -14.68 20.94
C PRO A 742 -29.36 -13.65 21.79
N LEU A 743 -29.11 -12.37 21.53
CA LEU A 743 -29.86 -11.27 22.12
C LEU A 743 -31.25 -11.16 21.51
N ARG A 744 -31.34 -11.40 20.21
CA ARG A 744 -32.58 -11.35 19.44
C ARG A 744 -32.51 -12.35 18.30
N ASP A 745 -33.64 -12.98 18.08
CA ASP A 745 -33.86 -13.94 17.00
C ASP A 745 -35.19 -13.60 16.32
N VAL A 746 -35.18 -13.49 14.99
CA VAL A 746 -36.35 -13.25 14.16
C VAL A 746 -36.36 -14.28 13.06
N MET A 747 -37.33 -15.19 13.10
CA MET A 747 -37.47 -16.30 12.15
C MET A 747 -38.69 -16.03 11.25
N GLY A 748 -38.54 -16.25 9.95
CA GLY A 748 -39.65 -16.09 9.00
C GLY A 748 -40.06 -14.63 8.71
N ALA A 749 -39.12 -13.68 8.74
CA ALA A 749 -39.39 -12.28 8.40
C ALA A 749 -39.60 -12.09 6.89
N ALA A 750 -40.73 -11.53 6.48
CA ALA A 750 -40.97 -11.09 5.10
C ALA A 750 -40.43 -9.67 4.80
N SER A 751 -39.71 -9.09 5.77
CA SER A 751 -39.07 -7.77 5.67
C SER A 751 -37.59 -7.96 5.32
N ASP A 752 -37.05 -7.03 4.55
CA ASP A 752 -35.63 -6.89 4.23
C ASP A 752 -34.85 -6.07 5.29
N THR A 753 -35.57 -5.64 6.34
CA THR A 753 -35.04 -4.80 7.42
C THR A 753 -35.57 -5.20 8.79
N ILE A 754 -34.73 -5.02 9.83
CA ILE A 754 -35.10 -5.06 11.25
C ILE A 754 -34.48 -3.86 11.97
N ILE A 755 -35.26 -3.23 12.85
CA ILE A 755 -34.78 -2.17 13.75
C ILE A 755 -34.28 -2.78 15.06
N PHE A 756 -32.99 -2.61 15.35
CA PHE A 756 -32.34 -2.97 16.62
C PHE A 756 -32.38 -1.77 17.60
N ASN A 757 -33.24 -1.88 18.62
CA ASN A 757 -33.47 -0.84 19.63
C ASN A 757 -32.61 -1.06 20.89
N ASN A 758 -32.41 0.00 21.69
CA ASN A 758 -31.80 -0.01 23.02
C ASN A 758 -30.37 -0.56 23.08
N GLY A 759 -29.57 -0.26 22.06
CA GLY A 759 -28.16 -0.63 22.07
C GLY A 759 -27.35 0.25 23.02
N THR A 760 -26.35 -0.35 23.66
CA THR A 760 -25.48 0.33 24.64
C THR A 760 -24.34 1.04 23.90
N PRO A 761 -24.14 2.35 24.10
CA PRO A 761 -22.98 3.06 23.56
C PRO A 761 -21.64 2.42 23.99
N GLY A 762 -20.69 2.34 23.07
CA GLY A 762 -19.41 1.66 23.23
C GLY A 762 -19.46 0.14 23.13
N THR A 763 -20.60 -0.45 22.73
CA THR A 763 -20.77 -1.91 22.63
C THR A 763 -20.85 -2.38 21.17
N THR A 764 -20.08 -3.41 20.85
CA THR A 764 -20.11 -4.10 19.55
C THR A 764 -21.13 -5.23 19.57
N TYR A 765 -21.93 -5.31 18.51
CA TYR A 765 -22.95 -6.32 18.28
C TYR A 765 -22.60 -7.11 17.02
N PHE A 766 -22.93 -8.39 17.01
CA PHE A 766 -22.74 -9.30 15.88
C PHE A 766 -24.10 -9.69 15.33
N TRP A 767 -24.20 -9.84 14.01
CA TRP A 767 -25.43 -10.25 13.35
C TRP A 767 -25.16 -10.99 12.05
N ARG A 768 -26.13 -11.81 11.64
CA ARG A 768 -26.14 -12.51 10.36
C ARG A 768 -27.58 -12.78 9.94
N VAL A 769 -27.77 -12.99 8.65
CA VAL A 769 -29.08 -13.22 8.02
C VAL A 769 -29.00 -14.44 7.12
N ARG A 770 -30.14 -15.07 6.86
CA ARG A 770 -30.28 -16.06 5.80
C ARG A 770 -31.66 -15.96 5.18
N LEU A 771 -31.80 -16.51 3.98
CA LEU A 771 -33.10 -16.97 3.52
C LEU A 771 -33.55 -18.11 4.46
N SER A 772 -34.82 -18.11 4.85
CA SER A 772 -35.33 -19.05 5.85
C SER A 772 -35.12 -20.50 5.39
N GLY A 773 -34.45 -21.30 6.21
CA GLY A 773 -34.06 -22.67 5.87
C GLY A 773 -32.75 -22.84 5.08
N GLN A 774 -32.06 -21.76 4.71
CA GLN A 774 -30.81 -21.78 3.95
C GLN A 774 -29.55 -21.60 4.84
N LYS A 775 -28.38 -21.50 4.20
CA LYS A 775 -27.10 -21.17 4.86
C LYS A 775 -27.11 -19.72 5.37
N TRP A 776 -26.41 -19.50 6.48
CA TRP A 776 -26.20 -18.15 7.04
C TRP A 776 -25.21 -17.36 6.20
N SER A 777 -25.47 -16.06 6.08
CA SER A 777 -24.48 -15.08 5.63
C SER A 777 -23.26 -15.08 6.57
N PRO A 778 -22.14 -14.47 6.14
CA PRO A 778 -21.04 -14.15 7.04
C PRO A 778 -21.50 -13.44 8.31
N THR A 779 -20.67 -13.49 9.36
CA THR A 779 -20.99 -12.77 10.60
C THR A 779 -20.48 -11.35 10.50
N TRP A 780 -21.37 -10.39 10.31
CA TRP A 780 -21.06 -8.97 10.36
C TRP A 780 -21.15 -8.45 11.79
N ASN A 781 -20.45 -7.34 12.05
CA ASN A 781 -20.50 -6.67 13.34
C ASN A 781 -20.58 -5.14 13.19
N PHE A 782 -21.13 -4.47 14.18
CA PHE A 782 -21.18 -3.01 14.24
C PHE A 782 -21.11 -2.53 15.69
N THR A 783 -20.66 -1.29 15.91
CA THR A 783 -20.57 -0.69 17.24
C THR A 783 -21.50 0.51 17.37
N ILE A 784 -22.33 0.50 18.41
CA ILE A 784 -23.18 1.64 18.76
C ILE A 784 -22.34 2.62 19.57
N GLY A 785 -22.28 3.88 19.15
CA GLY A 785 -21.33 4.88 19.65
C GLY A 785 -19.87 4.54 19.33
N ARG A 786 -18.93 5.30 19.90
CA ARG A 786 -17.49 5.12 19.66
C ARG A 786 -16.82 4.35 20.80
N PRO A 787 -15.89 3.42 20.51
CA PRO A 787 -15.18 2.67 21.56
C PRO A 787 -14.17 3.55 22.31
N ALA A 788 -13.79 3.13 23.51
CA ALA A 788 -12.68 3.76 24.25
C ALA A 788 -11.34 3.27 23.69
N ALA A 789 -10.31 4.11 23.77
CA ALA A 789 -8.96 3.72 23.37
C ALA A 789 -8.40 2.64 24.31
N LEU A 790 -7.59 1.74 23.76
CA LEU A 790 -6.87 0.74 24.55
C LEU A 790 -5.83 1.42 25.46
N PRO A 791 -5.48 0.79 26.60
CA PRO A 791 -4.48 1.34 27.52
C PRO A 791 -3.14 1.62 26.82
N VAL A 792 -2.60 2.80 27.07
CA VAL A 792 -1.30 3.25 26.54
C VAL A 792 -0.17 2.36 27.09
N GLN A 793 0.80 2.01 26.25
CA GLN A 793 2.05 1.40 26.69
C GLN A 793 3.11 2.47 26.95
N LEU A 794 3.56 2.59 28.20
CA LEU A 794 4.61 3.54 28.58
C LEU A 794 5.99 3.04 28.15
N GLU A 795 6.89 3.93 27.73
CA GLU A 795 8.23 3.59 27.20
C GLU A 795 9.36 4.08 28.10
N THR A 796 9.48 5.40 28.34
CA THR A 796 10.56 6.01 29.13
C THR A 796 9.98 7.06 30.09
N PRO A 797 10.43 7.17 31.36
CA PRO A 797 11.41 6.33 32.04
C PRO A 797 10.94 4.87 32.22
N ALA A 798 11.89 3.93 32.22
CA ALA A 798 11.63 2.53 32.55
C ALA A 798 10.98 2.39 33.93
N HIS A 799 10.11 1.39 34.12
CA HIS A 799 9.56 1.12 35.45
C HIS A 799 10.70 0.80 36.43
N GLN A 800 10.72 1.46 37.59
CA GLN A 800 11.77 1.43 38.61
C GLN A 800 13.13 2.00 38.18
N ALA A 801 13.18 2.81 37.12
CA ALA A 801 14.38 3.55 36.78
C ALA A 801 14.82 4.42 37.97
N ILE A 802 16.07 4.29 38.37
CA ILE A 802 16.73 5.17 39.35
C ILE A 802 17.60 6.17 38.60
N ASN A 803 17.98 7.26 39.26
CA ASN A 803 18.87 8.26 38.69
C ASN A 803 18.30 8.80 37.35
N VAL A 804 17.08 9.32 37.40
CA VAL A 804 16.42 10.01 36.28
C VAL A 804 16.62 11.53 36.42
N PRO A 805 16.85 12.30 35.34
CA PRO A 805 16.96 13.75 35.45
C PRO A 805 15.71 14.40 36.05
N THR A 806 15.89 15.52 36.76
CA THR A 806 14.77 16.35 37.27
C THR A 806 14.00 17.03 36.15
N ILE A 807 14.52 16.98 34.92
CA ILE A 807 13.85 17.32 33.66
C ILE A 807 13.94 16.08 32.76
N ALA A 808 12.89 15.27 32.72
CA ALA A 808 12.89 13.99 32.01
C ALA A 808 11.75 13.92 30.98
N PRO A 809 12.01 13.39 29.77
CA PRO A 809 10.93 13.08 28.84
C PRO A 809 10.15 11.87 29.36
N LEU A 810 8.84 12.03 29.47
CA LEU A 810 7.88 10.94 29.62
C LEU A 810 7.44 10.56 28.20
N VAL A 811 7.76 9.34 27.77
CA VAL A 811 7.52 8.83 26.42
C VAL A 811 6.66 7.59 26.51
N TRP A 812 5.67 7.48 25.62
CA TRP A 812 4.82 6.30 25.50
C TRP A 812 4.56 5.96 24.03
N HIS A 813 4.09 4.76 23.78
CA HIS A 813 3.60 4.36 22.47
C HIS A 813 2.21 4.95 22.24
N LYS A 814 1.94 5.40 21.01
CA LYS A 814 0.61 5.86 20.60
C LYS A 814 -0.44 4.80 20.96
N ALA A 815 -1.52 5.21 21.63
CA ALA A 815 -2.61 4.29 21.93
C ALA A 815 -3.35 3.88 20.65
N THR A 816 -3.91 2.69 20.67
CA THR A 816 -4.68 2.10 19.58
C THR A 816 -6.10 1.81 20.04
N TYR A 817 -6.97 1.48 19.08
CA TYR A 817 -8.26 0.88 19.36
C TYR A 817 -8.18 -0.63 19.08
N ALA A 818 -9.19 -1.39 19.45
CA ALA A 818 -9.30 -2.77 18.98
C ALA A 818 -9.47 -2.79 17.44
N GLY A 819 -8.75 -3.68 16.76
CA GLY A 819 -8.80 -3.80 15.29
C GLY A 819 -8.01 -2.71 14.56
N SER A 820 -8.48 -2.34 13.36
CA SER A 820 -7.85 -1.35 12.47
C SER A 820 -8.34 0.09 12.67
N LEU A 821 -9.16 0.34 13.71
CA LEU A 821 -9.75 1.65 13.97
C LEU A 821 -8.68 2.68 14.39
N SER A 822 -8.72 3.85 13.76
CA SER A 822 -7.86 4.99 14.07
C SER A 822 -8.70 6.25 14.25
N LEU A 823 -8.84 6.72 15.49
CA LEU A 823 -9.49 7.99 15.83
C LEU A 823 -8.46 8.96 16.41
N PRO A 824 -8.67 10.29 16.26
CA PRO A 824 -7.94 11.31 16.99
C PRO A 824 -7.90 11.02 18.49
N LEU A 825 -6.69 11.06 19.05
CA LEU A 825 -6.44 10.91 20.48
C LEU A 825 -5.77 12.16 21.01
N THR A 826 -6.16 12.51 22.23
CA THR A 826 -5.35 13.33 23.12
C THR A 826 -4.98 12.49 24.32
N TYR A 827 -3.94 12.88 25.04
CA TYR A 827 -3.50 12.17 26.23
C TYR A 827 -3.72 13.02 27.46
N THR A 828 -4.19 12.36 28.51
CA THR A 828 -4.06 12.88 29.86
C THR A 828 -2.86 12.21 30.51
N VAL A 829 -1.86 13.01 30.91
CA VAL A 829 -0.65 12.57 31.60
C VAL A 829 -0.72 13.04 33.05
N GLU A 830 -0.54 12.11 33.98
CA GLU A 830 -0.42 12.41 35.40
C GLU A 830 0.94 12.01 35.93
N LEU A 831 1.50 12.89 36.77
CA LEU A 831 2.71 12.68 37.56
C LEU A 831 2.40 13.01 39.02
N ALA A 832 2.75 12.13 39.93
CA ALA A 832 2.45 12.23 41.36
C ALA A 832 3.60 11.74 42.24
N SER A 833 3.64 12.20 43.49
CA SER A 833 4.54 11.71 44.54
C SER A 833 4.09 10.38 45.16
N ASP A 834 2.85 9.95 44.90
CA ASP A 834 2.26 8.74 45.46
C ASP A 834 1.63 7.83 44.39
N PRO A 835 1.58 6.50 44.61
CA PRO A 835 1.06 5.55 43.61
C PRO A 835 -0.46 5.65 43.37
N ASN A 836 -1.21 6.32 44.26
CA ASN A 836 -2.66 6.48 44.13
C ASN A 836 -3.04 7.79 43.46
N PHE A 837 -2.06 8.63 43.08
CA PHE A 837 -2.27 9.94 42.45
C PHE A 837 -3.13 10.87 43.31
N SER A 838 -2.97 10.79 44.63
CA SER A 838 -3.62 11.69 45.59
C SER A 838 -2.88 13.04 45.72
N GLU A 839 -1.58 13.05 45.46
CA GLU A 839 -0.70 14.23 45.41
C GLU A 839 -0.17 14.43 43.97
N ASN A 840 -0.98 15.05 43.10
CA ASN A 840 -0.57 15.33 41.73
C ASN A 840 0.45 16.47 41.68
N LEU A 841 1.62 16.17 41.14
CA LEU A 841 2.66 17.16 40.84
C LEU A 841 2.41 17.83 39.49
N GLN A 842 1.95 17.06 38.51
CA GLN A 842 1.62 17.56 37.18
C GLN A 842 0.45 16.78 36.58
N ARG A 843 -0.51 17.51 36.02
CA ARG A 843 -1.61 16.94 35.22
C ARG A 843 -1.71 17.71 33.91
N LEU A 844 -1.40 17.05 32.82
CA LEU A 844 -1.52 17.60 31.47
C LEU A 844 -2.72 16.94 30.79
N VAL A 845 -3.61 17.74 30.22
CA VAL A 845 -4.81 17.28 29.51
C VAL A 845 -4.74 17.82 28.09
N GLY A 846 -5.19 17.04 27.10
CA GLY A 846 -5.20 17.49 25.71
C GLY A 846 -3.83 17.39 25.02
N VAL A 847 -2.90 16.59 25.55
CA VAL A 847 -1.58 16.39 24.93
C VAL A 847 -1.77 15.67 23.59
N VAL A 848 -1.27 16.24 22.49
CA VAL A 848 -1.44 15.66 21.15
C VAL A 848 -0.28 14.78 20.69
N ASP A 849 0.85 14.86 21.40
CA ASP A 849 2.07 14.11 21.12
C ASP A 849 2.18 12.89 22.05
N THR A 850 3.10 11.96 21.77
CA THR A 850 3.38 10.80 22.63
C THR A 850 4.59 11.01 23.55
N THR A 851 5.00 12.26 23.70
CA THR A 851 6.07 12.70 24.60
C THR A 851 5.69 13.99 25.30
N VAL A 852 6.00 14.08 26.60
CA VAL A 852 6.00 15.36 27.34
C VAL A 852 7.24 15.46 28.21
N THR A 853 7.79 16.65 28.33
CA THR A 853 8.88 16.90 29.28
C THR A 853 8.29 17.16 30.67
N ALA A 854 8.61 16.29 31.62
CA ALA A 854 8.27 16.51 33.01
C ALA A 854 9.19 17.55 33.63
N THR A 855 8.62 18.48 34.40
CA THR A 855 9.34 19.58 35.06
C THR A 855 8.86 19.76 36.49
N GLY A 856 9.64 20.44 37.33
CA GLY A 856 9.24 20.73 38.72
C GLY A 856 9.37 19.53 39.67
N ILE A 857 10.15 18.52 39.29
CA ILE A 857 10.41 17.34 40.11
C ILE A 857 11.64 17.56 41.00
N GLY A 858 11.51 17.26 42.30
CA GLY A 858 12.62 17.38 43.26
C GLY A 858 13.72 16.32 43.04
N THR A 859 14.91 16.56 43.59
CA THR A 859 16.04 15.59 43.60
C THR A 859 15.79 14.47 44.60
N ALA A 860 16.39 13.30 44.38
CA ALA A 860 16.25 12.11 45.24
C ALA A 860 14.79 11.75 45.60
N SER A 861 13.86 12.01 44.68
CA SER A 861 12.42 11.83 44.92
C SER A 861 11.85 10.71 44.07
N VAL A 862 10.92 9.95 44.65
CA VAL A 862 10.18 8.90 43.96
C VAL A 862 8.98 9.52 43.26
N GLN A 863 8.81 9.16 42.00
CA GLN A 863 7.79 9.68 41.11
C GLN A 863 6.96 8.53 40.54
N TYR A 864 5.66 8.75 40.46
CA TYR A 864 4.69 7.84 39.84
C TYR A 864 4.03 8.56 38.68
N TRP A 865 3.92 7.90 37.53
CA TRP A 865 3.26 8.47 36.38
C TRP A 865 2.43 7.45 35.62
N ARG A 866 1.39 7.96 34.98
CA ARG A 866 0.48 7.19 34.13
C ARG A 866 -0.06 8.06 33.01
N VAL A 867 -0.44 7.42 31.93
CA VAL A 867 -1.04 8.07 30.76
C VAL A 867 -2.31 7.33 30.40
N ARG A 868 -3.37 8.05 30.05
CA ARG A 868 -4.50 7.48 29.32
C ARG A 868 -4.68 8.23 28.03
N ALA A 869 -5.22 7.53 27.05
CA ALA A 869 -5.61 8.11 25.78
C ALA A 869 -7.10 8.45 25.82
N ASP A 870 -7.42 9.72 25.66
CA ASP A 870 -8.77 10.26 25.65
C ASP A 870 -9.16 10.62 24.22
N ASN A 871 -10.42 10.38 23.87
CA ASN A 871 -11.00 10.89 22.63
C ASN A 871 -12.05 11.97 22.96
N GLN A 872 -12.62 12.62 21.94
CA GLN A 872 -13.54 13.73 22.18
C GLN A 872 -14.85 13.34 22.86
N TRP A 873 -15.17 12.04 22.99
CA TRP A 873 -16.41 11.56 23.61
C TRP A 873 -16.21 10.97 25.00
N GLN A 874 -15.08 10.32 25.24
CA GLN A 874 -14.83 9.64 26.51
C GLN A 874 -13.36 9.55 26.86
N ASN A 875 -13.12 9.37 28.16
CA ASN A 875 -11.79 9.10 28.69
C ASN A 875 -11.44 7.62 28.48
N GLY A 876 -10.21 7.33 28.05
CA GLY A 876 -9.74 5.96 27.93
C GLY A 876 -9.31 5.35 29.25
N ILE A 877 -8.76 4.14 29.16
CA ILE A 877 -8.24 3.40 30.31
C ILE A 877 -6.81 3.87 30.62
N TRP A 878 -6.51 4.07 31.90
CA TRP A 878 -5.16 4.37 32.36
C TRP A 878 -4.18 3.25 32.04
N SER A 879 -2.98 3.63 31.61
CA SER A 879 -1.83 2.73 31.55
C SER A 879 -1.55 2.11 32.91
N ASN A 880 -0.75 1.04 32.90
CA ASN A 880 -0.06 0.60 34.12
C ASN A 880 0.77 1.77 34.68
N VAL A 881 0.75 1.92 36.00
CA VAL A 881 1.50 2.97 36.70
C VAL A 881 2.99 2.67 36.62
N ARG A 882 3.79 3.63 36.15
CA ARG A 882 5.25 3.54 36.21
C ARG A 882 5.81 4.35 37.36
N LYS A 883 6.89 3.83 37.94
CA LYS A 883 7.64 4.44 39.04
C LYS A 883 9.05 4.78 38.55
N PHE A 884 9.60 5.92 38.93
CA PHE A 884 11.04 6.21 38.79
C PHE A 884 11.55 7.06 39.95
N THR A 885 12.87 7.17 40.10
CA THR A 885 13.53 7.98 41.13
C THR A 885 14.47 8.96 40.46
N THR A 886 14.36 10.26 40.79
CA THR A 886 15.25 11.28 40.23
C THR A 886 16.67 11.22 40.82
N TYR A 887 17.65 11.79 40.11
CA TYR A 887 19.05 11.84 40.57
C TYR A 887 19.18 12.38 41.99
N ASP A 888 20.11 11.77 42.71
CA ASP A 888 20.75 12.31 43.90
C ASP A 888 22.11 12.94 43.53
N VAL A 889 22.82 13.53 44.49
CA VAL A 889 24.20 14.01 44.27
C VAL A 889 25.11 12.86 43.81
N PRO A 890 26.14 13.10 42.96
CA PRO A 890 26.99 12.03 42.44
C PRO A 890 27.69 11.24 43.55
N GLY A 891 27.80 9.92 43.38
CA GLY A 891 28.58 9.08 44.31
C GLY A 891 30.08 9.42 44.32
N SER A 892 30.80 8.90 45.32
CA SER A 892 32.24 9.12 45.51
C SER A 892 33.05 8.84 44.24
N ILE A 893 34.00 9.73 43.93
CA ILE A 893 34.90 9.61 42.78
C ILE A 893 36.09 8.70 43.11
N GLU A 894 36.52 7.88 42.15
CA GLU A 894 37.70 7.02 42.31
C GLU A 894 38.95 7.71 41.74
N LEU A 895 39.94 7.97 42.59
CA LEU A 895 41.16 8.70 42.24
C LEU A 895 42.20 7.79 41.55
N VAL A 896 42.86 8.32 40.53
CA VAL A 896 43.86 7.57 39.73
C VAL A 896 45.28 8.09 39.99
N PHE A 897 45.55 9.40 39.79
CA PHE A 897 46.88 9.97 39.96
C PHE A 897 46.85 11.37 40.59
N PRO A 898 47.80 11.73 41.50
CA PRO A 898 48.82 10.90 42.13
C PRO A 898 48.23 9.76 42.96
N ALA A 899 48.77 8.56 42.83
CA ALA A 899 48.33 7.39 43.58
C ALA A 899 48.51 7.59 45.10
N ASN A 900 47.69 6.90 45.90
CA ASN A 900 47.75 7.06 47.35
C ASN A 900 49.13 6.63 47.90
N ASN A 901 49.71 7.44 48.77
CA ASN A 901 51.07 7.34 49.30
C ASN A 901 52.20 7.45 48.27
N ALA A 902 51.95 7.97 47.07
CA ALA A 902 52.98 8.14 46.06
C ALA A 902 54.13 9.03 46.57
N THR A 903 55.37 8.65 46.30
CA THR A 903 56.56 9.45 46.62
C THR A 903 57.21 9.97 45.35
N ASN A 904 58.02 11.02 45.48
CA ASN A 904 58.78 11.60 44.37
C ASN A 904 57.89 12.13 43.22
N VAL A 905 56.71 12.69 43.52
CA VAL A 905 55.78 13.26 42.53
C VAL A 905 56.26 14.65 42.08
N THR A 906 56.12 15.01 40.81
CA THR A 906 56.55 16.33 40.32
C THR A 906 55.85 17.49 41.06
N THR A 907 56.46 18.67 41.07
CA THR A 907 55.84 19.90 41.63
C THR A 907 54.67 20.44 40.79
N ARG A 908 54.41 19.88 39.61
CA ARG A 908 53.27 20.22 38.74
C ARG A 908 52.46 18.97 38.33
N PRO A 909 51.95 18.16 39.26
CA PRO A 909 51.29 16.92 38.88
C PRO A 909 49.95 17.22 38.20
N ARG A 910 49.62 16.42 37.18
CA ARG A 910 48.27 16.39 36.59
C ARG A 910 47.41 15.39 37.33
N PHE A 911 46.47 15.87 38.12
CA PHE A 911 45.54 15.02 38.85
C PHE A 911 44.58 14.34 37.87
N THR A 912 44.30 13.04 38.04
CA THR A 912 43.37 12.26 37.21
C THR A 912 42.51 11.32 38.05
N TRP A 913 41.28 11.08 37.62
CA TRP A 913 40.31 10.20 38.27
C TRP A 913 39.42 9.47 37.25
N ASN A 914 38.65 8.48 37.69
CA ASN A 914 37.73 7.75 36.80
C ASN A 914 36.49 8.59 36.46
N ARG A 915 35.99 8.48 35.22
CA ARG A 915 34.78 9.20 34.78
C ARG A 915 33.55 8.63 35.47
N ASN A 916 32.80 9.49 36.16
CA ASN A 916 31.49 9.16 36.67
C ASN A 916 30.42 9.61 35.67
N ALA A 917 29.57 8.69 35.20
CA ALA A 917 28.55 8.95 34.18
C ALA A 917 27.47 9.94 34.64
N PHE A 918 27.36 10.20 35.95
CA PHE A 918 26.33 11.04 36.56
C PHE A 918 26.84 12.45 36.93
N VAL A 919 28.02 12.84 36.45
CA VAL A 919 28.60 14.18 36.64
C VAL A 919 28.44 14.99 35.35
N ASP A 920 27.50 15.93 35.34
CA ASP A 920 27.17 16.77 34.16
C ASP A 920 27.64 18.24 34.31
N ARG A 921 28.05 18.67 35.51
CA ARG A 921 28.48 20.05 35.81
C ARG A 921 29.96 20.16 36.19
N GLY A 922 30.71 19.07 36.04
CA GLY A 922 32.15 18.98 36.30
C GLY A 922 32.50 18.55 37.72
N TYR A 923 33.78 18.62 38.05
CA TYR A 923 34.37 18.13 39.29
C TYR A 923 34.96 19.26 40.13
N GLU A 924 34.99 19.08 41.44
CA GLU A 924 35.72 19.94 42.37
C GLU A 924 36.88 19.16 42.99
N VAL A 925 38.08 19.72 42.91
CA VAL A 925 39.33 19.13 43.38
C VAL A 925 39.92 20.01 44.47
N GLU A 926 40.25 19.43 45.62
CA GLU A 926 41.02 20.11 46.65
C GLU A 926 42.37 19.41 46.84
N VAL A 927 43.39 20.23 47.06
CA VAL A 927 44.76 19.78 47.33
C VAL A 927 45.34 20.67 48.41
N ASP A 928 45.87 20.06 49.47
CA ASP A 928 46.38 20.78 50.65
C ASP A 928 47.57 20.07 51.30
N THR A 929 48.34 20.79 52.11
CA THR A 929 49.41 20.23 52.96
C THR A 929 48.93 19.74 54.32
N VAL A 930 47.64 19.95 54.63
CA VAL A 930 46.99 19.51 55.87
C VAL A 930 45.87 18.55 55.49
N GLU A 931 45.81 17.39 56.14
CA GLU A 931 44.83 16.34 55.86
C GLU A 931 43.37 16.77 56.07
N THR A 932 43.15 17.80 56.91
CA THR A 932 41.83 18.38 57.14
C THR A 932 41.39 19.38 56.06
N PHE A 933 42.23 19.63 55.05
CA PHE A 933 41.99 20.59 53.95
C PHE A 933 41.70 22.03 54.42
N ALA A 934 42.13 22.38 55.65
CA ALA A 934 41.83 23.67 56.27
C ALA A 934 42.40 24.89 55.52
N THR A 935 43.40 24.68 54.66
CA THR A 935 44.03 25.72 53.83
C THR A 935 43.86 25.46 52.33
N ALA A 936 43.00 24.51 51.94
CA ALA A 936 42.81 24.10 50.58
C ALA A 936 42.10 25.18 49.74
N VAL A 937 42.48 25.29 48.47
CA VAL A 937 41.74 26.08 47.48
C VAL A 937 40.93 25.13 46.61
N LYS A 938 39.61 25.31 46.59
CA LYS A 938 38.68 24.59 45.72
C LYS A 938 38.93 24.94 44.26
N ARG A 939 39.19 23.93 43.44
CA ARG A 939 39.44 24.08 42.00
C ARG A 939 38.39 23.31 41.21
N LYS A 940 37.90 23.88 40.12
CA LYS A 940 36.93 23.23 39.23
C LYS A 940 37.63 22.59 38.03
N ALA A 941 37.19 21.40 37.64
CA ALA A 941 37.62 20.71 36.43
C ALA A 941 36.38 20.36 35.57
N GLY A 942 36.44 20.62 34.27
CA GLY A 942 35.36 20.28 33.34
C GLY A 942 35.33 18.80 32.92
N ASP A 943 36.40 18.07 33.21
CA ASP A 943 36.61 16.68 32.81
C ASP A 943 37.45 15.95 33.88
N THR A 944 37.87 14.71 33.63
CA THR A 944 38.51 13.82 34.62
C THR A 944 39.99 14.09 34.92
N SER A 945 40.49 15.28 34.57
CA SER A 945 41.85 15.69 34.91
C SER A 945 41.97 17.17 35.26
N LEU A 946 42.95 17.50 36.11
CA LEU A 946 43.25 18.88 36.49
C LEU A 946 44.77 19.09 36.69
N ALA A 947 45.32 20.09 36.03
CA ALA A 947 46.70 20.56 36.28
C ALA A 947 46.71 21.68 37.33
N ILE A 948 47.62 21.62 38.32
CA ILE A 948 47.74 22.67 39.35
C ILE A 948 48.67 23.80 38.95
N THR A 949 48.20 25.04 39.13
CA THR A 949 48.97 26.27 39.02
C THR A 949 48.61 27.22 40.18
N PRO A 950 49.59 27.88 40.85
CA PRO A 950 51.05 27.75 40.69
C PRO A 950 51.59 26.39 41.22
N PRO A 951 52.85 26.03 40.91
CA PRO A 951 53.44 24.74 41.32
C PRO A 951 53.39 24.49 42.82
N LEU A 952 53.30 23.22 43.19
CA LEU A 952 53.39 22.74 44.57
C LEU A 952 54.82 22.93 45.12
N LYS A 953 54.94 23.06 46.45
CA LYS A 953 56.23 23.21 47.13
C LYS A 953 56.97 21.88 47.12
N ARG A 954 58.29 21.91 46.91
CA ARG A 954 59.17 20.72 46.89
C ARG A 954 59.26 20.07 48.27
N SER A 955 59.53 18.77 48.30
CA SER A 955 59.72 17.98 49.52
C SER A 955 58.62 18.16 50.57
N LYS A 956 57.37 18.29 50.11
CA LYS A 956 56.17 18.44 50.96
C LYS A 956 55.16 17.32 50.69
N THR A 957 54.49 16.91 51.76
CA THR A 957 53.33 16.02 51.71
C THR A 957 52.09 16.83 51.37
N TYR A 958 51.30 16.31 50.43
CA TYR A 958 50.03 16.85 50.02
C TYR A 958 48.95 15.78 50.08
N TYR A 959 47.75 16.21 50.45
CA TYR A 959 46.52 15.43 50.48
C TYR A 959 45.62 15.97 49.38
N TRP A 960 44.90 15.09 48.68
CA TRP A 960 43.96 15.47 47.65
C TRP A 960 42.74 14.57 47.58
N HIS A 961 41.63 15.16 47.18
CA HIS A 961 40.36 14.48 46.95
C HIS A 961 39.53 15.20 45.88
N VAL A 962 38.58 14.48 45.29
CA VAL A 962 37.73 14.97 44.21
C VAL A 962 36.28 14.61 44.49
N ARG A 963 35.36 15.53 44.21
CA ARG A 963 33.92 15.26 44.15
C ARG A 963 33.34 15.61 42.81
N GLY A 964 32.35 14.82 42.38
CA GLY A 964 31.53 15.11 41.21
C GLY A 964 30.43 16.12 41.53
N THR A 965 30.09 16.98 40.57
CA THR A 965 28.93 17.87 40.66
C THR A 965 27.97 17.61 39.51
N ASN A 966 26.69 17.46 39.84
CA ASN A 966 25.63 17.43 38.86
C ASN A 966 24.58 18.52 39.14
N THR A 967 23.50 18.51 38.37
CA THR A 967 22.38 19.43 38.57
C THR A 967 21.68 19.28 39.95
N ALA A 968 21.81 18.13 40.63
CA ALA A 968 21.29 17.91 41.99
C ALA A 968 22.22 18.48 43.10
N GLY A 969 23.50 18.68 42.80
CA GLY A 969 24.47 19.25 43.73
C GLY A 969 25.85 18.61 43.64
N SER A 970 26.70 18.91 44.61
CA SER A 970 28.02 18.28 44.73
C SER A 970 27.96 17.06 45.64
N GLY A 971 28.51 15.94 45.16
CA GLY A 971 28.63 14.71 45.94
C GLY A 971 29.62 14.81 47.10
N GLU A 972 29.76 13.71 47.82
CA GLU A 972 30.85 13.55 48.79
C GLU A 972 32.21 13.59 48.09
N PHE A 973 33.22 14.10 48.80
CA PHE A 973 34.59 13.96 48.34
C PHE A 973 35.00 12.48 48.35
N SER A 974 35.84 12.12 47.39
CA SER A 974 36.51 10.82 47.37
C SER A 974 37.27 10.57 48.67
N SER A 975 37.67 9.32 48.91
CA SER A 975 38.68 9.06 49.91
C SER A 975 39.94 9.90 49.63
N THR A 976 40.52 10.46 50.68
CA THR A 976 41.70 11.31 50.59
C THR A 976 42.92 10.48 50.20
N TYR A 977 43.55 10.84 49.09
CA TYR A 977 44.86 10.29 48.70
C TYR A 977 45.96 11.23 49.17
N THR A 978 47.07 10.67 49.65
CA THR A 978 48.26 11.43 50.04
C THR A 978 49.43 11.19 49.09
N PHE A 979 50.31 12.17 48.90
CA PHE A 979 51.53 12.01 48.12
C PHE A 979 52.62 13.00 48.56
N ASN A 980 53.88 12.69 48.25
CA ASN A 980 55.04 13.54 48.51
C ASN A 980 55.64 14.07 47.22
N THR A 981 55.81 15.40 47.13
CA THR A 981 56.49 16.03 46.00
C THR A 981 58.01 15.80 46.05
N ALA A 982 58.64 15.61 44.89
CA ALA A 982 60.08 15.47 44.71
C ALA A 982 60.88 16.69 45.20
N SER A 983 62.17 16.48 45.46
CA SER A 983 63.14 17.54 45.79
C SER A 983 63.59 18.36 44.57
N THR A 984 63.25 17.91 43.36
CA THR A 984 63.53 18.55 42.06
C THR A 984 62.24 19.02 41.36
N THR A 985 62.34 19.95 40.41
CA THR A 985 61.18 20.53 39.70
C THR A 985 60.57 19.65 38.61
N SER A 986 61.28 18.63 38.17
CA SER A 986 60.87 17.72 37.10
C SER A 986 61.33 16.31 37.43
N VAL A 987 60.36 15.40 37.48
CA VAL A 987 60.53 13.95 37.45
C VAL A 987 59.69 13.45 36.29
N ASP A 988 60.10 12.38 35.62
CA ASP A 988 59.34 11.83 34.50
C ASP A 988 57.97 11.39 35.00
N GLU A 989 56.89 12.07 34.59
CA GLU A 989 55.51 11.73 34.97
C GLU A 989 55.12 10.31 34.51
N GLY A 990 55.95 9.67 33.67
CA GLY A 990 55.81 8.29 33.24
C GLY A 990 56.44 7.22 34.14
N ALA A 991 57.10 7.57 35.25
CA ALA A 991 57.74 6.59 36.13
C ALA A 991 56.88 6.26 37.37
N MET A 992 55.72 5.63 37.15
CA MET A 992 55.23 4.68 38.17
C MET A 992 56.01 3.38 38.00
N GLU A 993 56.42 2.79 39.12
CA GLU A 993 56.97 1.43 39.14
C GLU A 993 56.05 0.49 38.34
N ILE A 994 56.64 -0.12 37.30
CA ILE A 994 56.01 -1.14 36.48
C ILE A 994 55.77 -2.35 37.39
N ASN A 995 54.56 -2.45 37.93
CA ASN A 995 54.04 -3.73 38.38
C ASN A 995 53.45 -4.43 37.16
N THR A 996 53.91 -5.65 36.92
CA THR A 996 53.80 -6.45 35.70
C THR A 996 52.36 -6.87 35.35
N THR A 997 51.52 -5.96 34.83
CA THR A 997 50.20 -6.35 34.28
C THR A 997 49.58 -5.36 33.27
N ILE A 998 50.35 -4.81 32.31
CA ILE A 998 49.75 -4.14 31.14
C ILE A 998 49.34 -5.23 30.13
N GLN A 999 48.07 -5.24 29.70
CA GLN A 999 47.61 -6.19 28.68
C GLN A 999 47.07 -5.51 27.42
N THR A 1000 46.44 -4.34 27.52
CA THR A 1000 45.78 -3.70 26.37
C THR A 1000 46.11 -2.22 26.20
N ILE A 1001 46.13 -1.77 24.96
CA ILE A 1001 46.31 -0.39 24.53
C ILE A 1001 45.12 0.02 23.65
N GLU A 1002 44.61 1.23 23.87
CA GLU A 1002 43.49 1.82 23.14
C GLU A 1002 43.91 3.18 22.58
N LEU A 1003 43.56 3.45 21.33
CA LEU A 1003 43.78 4.72 20.67
C LEU A 1003 42.45 5.41 20.42
N TYR A 1004 42.34 6.66 20.84
CA TYR A 1004 41.15 7.49 20.68
C TYR A 1004 41.44 8.71 19.81
N ASP A 1005 40.44 9.14 19.04
CA ASP A 1005 40.50 10.40 18.31
C ASP A 1005 40.32 11.61 19.25
N VAL A 1006 40.51 12.82 18.71
CA VAL A 1006 40.34 14.08 19.47
C VAL A 1006 38.91 14.34 19.95
N LEU A 1007 37.93 13.57 19.47
CA LEU A 1007 36.53 13.60 19.90
C LEU A 1007 36.20 12.49 20.91
N GLY A 1008 37.20 11.70 21.32
CA GLY A 1008 37.07 10.63 22.33
C GLY A 1008 36.49 9.33 21.81
N ARG A 1009 36.47 9.10 20.49
CA ARG A 1009 36.01 7.85 19.88
C ARG A 1009 37.16 6.86 19.77
N LEU A 1010 36.91 5.60 20.12
CA LEU A 1010 37.92 4.53 20.02
C LEU A 1010 38.21 4.26 18.54
N ILE A 1011 39.45 4.53 18.12
CA ILE A 1011 39.95 4.23 16.78
C ILE A 1011 40.31 2.75 16.69
N THR A 1012 41.06 2.23 17.67
CA THR A 1012 41.50 0.83 17.71
C THR A 1012 41.95 0.43 19.11
N SER A 1013 41.90 -0.87 19.41
CA SER A 1013 42.38 -1.47 20.66
C SER A 1013 43.13 -2.76 20.38
N GLY A 1014 44.22 -3.03 21.09
CA GLY A 1014 45.05 -4.21 20.88
C GLY A 1014 45.89 -4.56 22.09
N SER A 1015 46.71 -5.60 21.98
CA SER A 1015 47.65 -5.92 23.05
C SER A 1015 48.79 -4.91 23.08
N ILE A 1016 49.50 -4.79 24.20
CA ILE A 1016 50.64 -3.87 24.28
C ILE A 1016 51.77 -4.22 23.28
N GLU A 1017 51.85 -5.47 22.82
CA GLU A 1017 52.82 -5.91 21.81
C GLU A 1017 52.50 -5.35 20.42
N ASP A 1018 51.23 -5.06 20.13
CA ASP A 1018 50.76 -4.51 18.84
C ASP A 1018 50.96 -2.99 18.73
N ARG A 1019 51.36 -2.34 19.82
CA ARG A 1019 51.52 -0.88 19.94
C ARG A 1019 52.31 -0.22 18.80
N PRO A 1020 53.46 -0.76 18.33
CA PRO A 1020 54.24 -0.12 17.27
C PRO A 1020 53.50 -0.07 15.93
N GLU A 1021 52.75 -1.12 15.59
CA GLU A 1021 51.94 -1.17 14.37
C GLU A 1021 50.71 -0.29 14.46
N MET A 1022 50.00 -0.31 15.60
CA MET A 1022 48.80 0.50 15.82
C MET A 1022 49.10 2.00 15.72
N LEU A 1023 50.20 2.44 16.36
CA LEU A 1023 50.68 3.83 16.24
C LEU A 1023 51.26 4.15 14.86
N GLY A 1024 51.63 3.14 14.06
CA GLY A 1024 52.12 3.30 12.69
C GLY A 1024 51.02 3.54 11.66
N ARG A 1025 49.77 3.13 11.95
CA ARG A 1025 48.61 3.26 11.04
C ARG A 1025 47.73 4.48 11.33
N SER A 1026 47.89 5.10 12.50
CA SER A 1026 47.15 6.29 12.92
C SER A 1026 47.88 7.58 12.54
N HIS A 1027 47.21 8.48 11.82
CA HIS A 1027 47.73 9.80 11.42
C HIS A 1027 47.09 10.93 12.26
N GLY A 1028 47.91 11.83 12.80
CA GLY A 1028 47.45 13.00 13.56
C GLY A 1028 47.55 12.86 15.08
N LEU A 1029 46.92 13.79 15.82
CA LEU A 1029 46.94 13.79 17.29
C LEU A 1029 45.97 12.73 17.81
N VAL A 1030 46.50 11.74 18.54
CA VAL A 1030 45.71 10.66 19.13
C VAL A 1030 45.94 10.56 20.63
N LEU A 1031 44.89 10.21 21.38
CA LEU A 1031 44.96 9.90 22.80
C LEU A 1031 45.19 8.40 22.98
N CYS A 1032 46.34 8.05 23.53
CA CYS A 1032 46.70 6.68 23.86
C CYS A 1032 46.33 6.38 25.31
N VAL A 1033 45.66 5.25 25.54
CA VAL A 1033 45.25 4.76 26.86
C VAL A 1033 45.74 3.32 27.03
N GLU A 1034 46.62 3.10 27.99
CA GLU A 1034 47.17 1.79 28.36
C GLU A 1034 46.44 1.27 29.60
N ARG A 1035 45.99 0.01 29.55
CA ARG A 1035 45.13 -0.61 30.58
C ARG A 1035 45.70 -1.91 31.15
N SER A 1036 45.27 -2.20 32.38
CA SER A 1036 45.57 -3.45 33.07
C SER A 1036 44.71 -4.62 32.57
N ALA A 1037 45.06 -5.85 32.96
CA ALA A 1037 44.24 -7.03 32.71
C ALA A 1037 42.80 -6.94 33.31
N SER A 1038 42.57 -6.07 34.30
CA SER A 1038 41.25 -5.80 34.88
C SER A 1038 40.50 -4.65 34.18
N GLY A 1039 41.05 -4.06 33.12
CA GLY A 1039 40.46 -2.94 32.37
C GLY A 1039 40.70 -1.55 32.98
N SER A 1040 41.45 -1.45 34.07
CA SER A 1040 41.78 -0.18 34.73
C SER A 1040 42.82 0.59 33.92
N VAL A 1041 42.65 1.92 33.78
CA VAL A 1041 43.62 2.76 33.08
C VAL A 1041 44.89 2.85 33.91
N ILE A 1042 46.00 2.35 33.35
CA ILE A 1042 47.33 2.43 33.95
C ILE A 1042 47.97 3.77 33.58
N ARG A 1043 47.87 4.16 32.31
CA ARG A 1043 48.45 5.39 31.80
C ARG A 1043 47.65 5.90 30.61
N SER A 1044 47.57 7.22 30.46
CA SER A 1044 47.11 7.83 29.22
C SER A 1044 48.03 8.98 28.82
N TYR A 1045 48.32 9.11 27.53
CA TYR A 1045 49.11 10.21 26.99
C TYR A 1045 48.70 10.49 25.55
N THR A 1046 48.81 11.75 25.14
CA THR A 1046 48.64 12.12 23.74
C THR A 1046 49.96 11.97 23.00
N THR A 1047 49.90 11.40 21.80
CA THR A 1047 51.03 11.35 20.87
C THR A 1047 50.63 11.93 19.53
N PHE A 1048 51.59 12.54 18.84
CA PHE A 1048 51.41 13.11 17.53
C PHE A 1048 52.37 12.40 16.58
N ARG A 1049 51.84 11.80 15.51
CA ARG A 1049 52.64 11.25 14.41
C ARG A 1049 52.15 11.77 13.07
#